data_AF-A0A8T2Z4C6-F1
#
_entry.id   AF-A0A8T2Z4C6-F1
#
_cell.length_a   1.000
_cell.length_b   1.000
_cell.length_c   1.000
_cell.angle_alpha   90.00
_cell.angle_beta   90.00
_cell.angle_gamma   90.00
#
_symmetry.space_group_name_H-M   'P 1'
#
loop_
_entity.id
_entity.type
_entity.pdbx_description
1 polymer ?
#
loop_
_entity_poly.entity_id
_entity_poly.type
_entity_poly.pdbx_seq_one_letter_code
_entity_poly.pdbx_strand_id
1 'polypeptide(L)'
;MVGGGEKAADCSLPVSSILVAGESVEKLFLWGHSACVLDNGSNKSVLVFGGFGGIGRHARRNDCFLLDPFSGKLKANDVEGAPSPRLGHTASLVADLVFIIGGRADPSSILNDVWVLNTANMEWKLIQCTGSVFSSRHRHSAAVVGSNIYVYGGLNNNDTILSSLHVFNTGNLQWKEVLGDGERPCARHSHSMLAYGSKVFVFGGYNGERALGDLYSFDVQTCMWKLEKTAGRSPHARFSHSMFVYKDFLGVIGGCPVGQHFQELALLDLQSHTWKQVTLDCIGKELLVRTTANVVGDDLVIIGGGAACYAFGTKFSKPFKVNLLPLVPLGDKLMPTEKNVNFRVSHAENAEALTQRPVMNFEAEKHQLVSDNRVLQLEKKYAKMGKDILKNFGWLDLGRKVYTKEDGLHICFPITEKFSAMFLKKHDQDVDVFEEGNDTFVCKPFKGGGILLNEVSCSTALNFLKKCGATNLANEVGEVRKSSKSPFQTMNESIALLIKQKDLAETLLEQLPNRWERLGDIVVLPATSFKDPIWDSISKELWPIVAKSLNTRRVARQGRVASTGTRDSTLEILVGDNGWVDHRENGILYSFDATKCMFSWGNLSEKLRMGNLECKDEVIVDLFAGIGYFTLPFLVRAKAKLVCACEWNPHAVEALRRNLEVNSVSDRCIVLEGDNRMTAPKGIANRVCLGLLPTSEDSWATAVRALRSEGGMLHVHGNVKDSQESLWTAHVLKSIDEIARSEGHCWEVSIEHVERVKWYAPHIRHLVADVRCSSF
;
A
#
# COMPACT_ATOMS: atom_id res chain seq x y z
N MET A 1 24.82 -17.71 -46.39
CA MET A 1 25.43 -17.39 -45.09
C MET A 1 24.57 -16.33 -44.43
N VAL A 2 23.65 -16.75 -43.56
CA VAL A 2 22.81 -15.86 -42.75
C VAL A 2 23.29 -16.06 -41.33
N GLY A 3 23.87 -15.00 -40.75
CA GLY A 3 24.41 -15.02 -39.40
C GLY A 3 23.30 -15.25 -38.38
N GLY A 4 23.38 -16.37 -37.66
CA GLY A 4 22.56 -16.63 -36.49
C GLY A 4 23.00 -15.71 -35.36
N GLY A 5 22.15 -14.75 -35.01
CA GLY A 5 22.24 -14.10 -33.71
C GLY A 5 21.88 -15.12 -32.64
N GLU A 6 22.83 -15.42 -31.75
CA GLU A 6 22.59 -16.15 -30.52
C GLU A 6 21.50 -15.41 -29.72
N LYS A 7 20.31 -16.02 -29.62
CA LYS A 7 19.35 -15.66 -28.58
C LYS A 7 20.02 -15.97 -27.24
N ALA A 8 20.23 -14.96 -26.41
CA ALA A 8 20.61 -15.15 -25.01
C ALA A 8 19.64 -16.16 -24.39
N ALA A 9 20.17 -17.29 -23.89
CA ALA A 9 19.37 -18.29 -23.22
C ALA A 9 18.67 -17.65 -22.02
N ASP A 10 17.34 -17.64 -22.02
CA ASP A 10 16.53 -17.25 -20.86
C ASP A 10 16.84 -18.26 -19.75
N CYS A 11 17.72 -17.88 -18.82
CA CYS A 11 18.00 -18.66 -17.62
C CYS A 11 16.77 -18.54 -16.72
N SER A 12 16.08 -19.65 -16.49
CA SER A 12 15.00 -19.74 -15.53
C SER A 12 15.48 -20.42 -14.25
N LEU A 13 15.01 -19.95 -13.09
CA LEU A 13 15.36 -20.55 -11.81
C LEU A 13 14.21 -21.40 -11.26
N PRO A 14 14.49 -22.61 -10.74
CA PRO A 14 13.49 -23.44 -10.10
C PRO A 14 12.91 -22.78 -8.84
N VAL A 15 11.58 -22.78 -8.75
CA VAL A 15 10.83 -22.33 -7.58
C VAL A 15 10.10 -23.51 -6.93
N SER A 16 10.15 -23.61 -5.60
CA SER A 16 9.42 -24.64 -4.84
C SER A 16 8.68 -24.03 -3.65
N SER A 17 7.45 -24.48 -3.41
CA SER A 17 6.68 -24.08 -2.22
C SER A 17 7.27 -24.70 -0.97
N ILE A 18 7.31 -23.95 0.13
CA ILE A 18 7.67 -24.52 1.44
C ILE A 18 6.39 -25.08 2.08
N LEU A 19 6.31 -26.40 2.23
CA LEU A 19 5.23 -27.06 2.94
C LEU A 19 5.43 -26.87 4.45
N VAL A 20 4.68 -25.95 5.04
CA VAL A 20 4.83 -25.60 6.45
C VAL A 20 4.19 -26.67 7.33
N ALA A 21 4.94 -27.15 8.32
CA ALA A 21 4.50 -28.10 9.34
C ALA A 21 4.73 -27.53 10.75
N GLY A 22 3.97 -28.00 11.75
CA GLY A 22 3.99 -27.45 13.11
C GLY A 22 2.96 -26.34 13.28
N GLU A 23 3.41 -25.10 13.41
CA GLU A 23 2.52 -23.94 13.44
C GLU A 23 1.81 -23.68 12.10
N SER A 24 0.62 -23.10 12.14
CA SER A 24 -0.15 -22.78 10.92
C SER A 24 0.61 -21.79 10.01
N VAL A 25 0.66 -22.10 8.71
CA VAL A 25 1.23 -21.21 7.68
C VAL A 25 0.59 -19.81 7.66
N GLU A 26 -0.66 -19.69 8.11
CA GLU A 26 -1.35 -18.40 8.21
C GLU A 26 -0.66 -17.43 9.17
N LYS A 27 0.16 -17.94 10.11
CA LYS A 27 0.99 -17.10 10.98
C LYS A 27 2.09 -16.37 10.21
N LEU A 28 2.50 -16.87 9.03
CA LEU A 28 3.46 -16.22 8.13
C LEU A 28 2.79 -15.28 7.10
N PHE A 29 1.47 -15.15 7.13
CA PHE A 29 0.73 -14.22 6.28
C PHE A 29 0.84 -12.80 6.86
N LEU A 30 2.03 -12.23 6.70
CA LEU A 30 2.47 -10.98 7.29
C LEU A 30 3.12 -10.11 6.23
N TRP A 31 2.89 -8.79 6.26
CA TRP A 31 3.74 -7.83 5.57
C TRP A 31 4.44 -6.88 6.53
N GLY A 32 5.58 -6.34 6.09
CA GLY A 32 6.37 -5.42 6.93
C GLY A 32 6.88 -6.06 8.22
N HIS A 33 6.92 -7.39 8.27
CA HIS A 33 7.73 -8.15 9.21
C HIS A 33 9.20 -8.01 8.82
N SER A 34 10.09 -8.38 9.73
CA SER A 34 11.51 -8.54 9.41
C SER A 34 11.91 -10.00 9.61
N ALA A 35 13.01 -10.40 8.97
CA ALA A 35 13.52 -11.75 9.09
C ALA A 35 15.05 -11.75 9.03
N CYS A 36 15.66 -12.75 9.66
CA CYS A 36 17.10 -12.98 9.61
C CYS A 36 17.41 -14.48 9.58
N VAL A 37 18.51 -14.83 8.91
CA VAL A 37 19.01 -16.21 8.87
C VAL A 37 19.82 -16.47 10.14
N LEU A 38 19.47 -17.52 10.86
CA LEU A 38 20.26 -18.08 11.95
C LEU A 38 20.99 -19.31 11.42
N ASP A 39 22.31 -19.29 11.45
CA ASP A 39 23.17 -20.40 11.00
C ASP A 39 24.02 -20.89 12.17
N ASN A 40 23.59 -21.97 12.81
CA ASN A 40 24.32 -22.61 13.90
C ASN A 40 25.19 -23.77 13.39
N GLY A 41 25.60 -23.74 12.11
CA GLY A 41 26.39 -24.77 11.44
C GLY A 41 25.53 -25.96 10.98
N SER A 42 25.00 -26.76 11.90
CA SER A 42 24.22 -27.96 11.57
C SER A 42 22.73 -27.69 11.34
N ASN A 43 22.23 -26.54 11.81
CA ASN A 43 20.84 -26.15 11.68
C ASN A 43 20.75 -24.72 11.17
N LYS A 44 20.04 -24.52 10.06
CA LYS A 44 19.81 -23.20 9.47
C LYS A 44 18.32 -22.90 9.48
N SER A 45 17.95 -21.77 10.05
CA SER A 45 16.55 -21.35 10.16
C SER A 45 16.40 -19.87 9.84
N VAL A 46 15.18 -19.48 9.49
CA VAL A 46 14.81 -18.08 9.29
C VAL A 46 13.96 -17.65 10.47
N LEU A 47 14.49 -16.73 11.28
CA LEU A 47 13.72 -16.04 12.31
C LEU A 47 12.83 -15.01 11.63
N VAL A 48 11.55 -14.98 12.00
CA VAL A 48 10.55 -14.01 11.52
C VAL A 48 9.97 -13.29 12.72
N PHE A 49 10.00 -11.96 12.71
CA PHE A 49 9.49 -11.15 13.82
C PHE A 49 8.49 -10.07 13.34
N GLY A 50 7.39 -10.00 14.08
CA GLY A 50 6.37 -8.96 13.97
C GLY A 50 5.69 -8.86 12.60
N GLY A 51 5.37 -7.64 12.18
CA GLY A 51 4.63 -7.37 10.94
C GLY A 51 3.13 -7.16 11.17
N PHE A 52 2.36 -7.08 10.08
CA PHE A 52 0.91 -6.91 10.12
C PHE A 52 0.21 -8.01 9.33
N GLY A 53 -0.77 -8.65 9.95
CA GLY A 53 -1.48 -9.79 9.38
C GLY A 53 -1.69 -10.90 10.42
N GLY A 54 -1.43 -12.14 10.03
CA GLY A 54 -1.58 -13.34 10.86
C GLY A 54 -3.04 -13.80 11.04
N ILE A 55 -3.22 -14.85 11.84
CA ILE A 55 -4.52 -15.50 12.12
C ILE A 55 -5.49 -14.54 12.80
N GLY A 56 -6.74 -14.50 12.33
CA GLY A 56 -7.80 -13.65 12.89
C GLY A 56 -7.84 -12.25 12.28
N ARG A 57 -8.24 -11.24 13.07
CA ARG A 57 -8.27 -9.85 12.60
C ARG A 57 -6.83 -9.38 12.34
N HIS A 58 -6.58 -8.80 11.17
CA HIS A 58 -5.26 -8.26 10.87
C HIS A 58 -4.90 -7.17 11.89
N ALA A 59 -3.82 -7.45 12.61
CA ALA A 59 -3.24 -6.58 13.60
C ALA A 59 -1.73 -6.60 13.42
N ARG A 60 -1.06 -5.64 14.06
CA ARG A 60 0.38 -5.73 14.23
C ARG A 60 0.69 -6.89 15.17
N ARG A 61 1.79 -7.57 14.91
CA ARG A 61 2.25 -8.73 15.66
C ARG A 61 3.57 -8.43 16.34
N ASN A 62 3.81 -9.13 17.44
CA ASN A 62 5.11 -9.30 18.08
C ASN A 62 5.48 -10.79 18.16
N ASP A 63 4.78 -11.63 17.41
CA ASP A 63 5.10 -13.04 17.35
C ASP A 63 6.51 -13.24 16.78
N CYS A 64 7.21 -14.24 17.32
CA CYS A 64 8.55 -14.62 16.92
C CYS A 64 8.52 -16.07 16.45
N PHE A 65 8.83 -16.31 15.18
CA PHE A 65 8.78 -17.64 14.58
C PHE A 65 10.14 -18.07 14.06
N LEU A 66 10.44 -19.35 14.18
CA LEU A 66 11.57 -20.00 13.53
C LEU A 66 11.03 -20.92 12.43
N LEU A 67 11.39 -20.63 11.19
CA LEU A 67 11.11 -21.48 10.04
C LEU A 67 12.39 -22.21 9.62
N ASP A 68 12.38 -23.53 9.67
CA ASP A 68 13.37 -24.34 8.97
C ASP A 68 12.92 -24.48 7.50
N PRO A 69 13.67 -23.90 6.53
CA PRO A 69 13.28 -23.92 5.12
C PRO A 69 13.50 -25.28 4.43
N PHE A 70 14.23 -26.21 5.05
CA PHE A 70 14.47 -27.55 4.51
C PHE A 70 13.38 -28.51 4.93
N SER A 71 13.03 -28.54 6.22
CA SER A 71 11.97 -29.41 6.74
C SER A 71 10.57 -28.78 6.66
N GLY A 72 10.48 -27.45 6.49
CA GLY A 72 9.23 -26.70 6.57
C GLY A 72 8.70 -26.52 7.99
N LYS A 73 9.43 -26.97 9.02
CA LYS A 73 9.00 -26.89 10.42
C LYS A 73 8.96 -25.43 10.88
N LEU A 74 7.78 -24.95 11.23
CA LEU A 74 7.53 -23.65 11.82
C LEU A 74 7.26 -23.79 13.32
N LYS A 75 8.04 -23.09 14.13
CA LYS A 75 7.93 -23.09 15.60
C LYS A 75 7.69 -21.68 16.12
N ALA A 76 6.67 -21.52 16.95
CA ALA A 76 6.46 -20.30 17.73
C ALA A 76 7.46 -20.25 18.89
N ASN A 77 7.96 -19.05 19.17
CA ASN A 77 8.85 -18.78 20.28
C ASN A 77 8.26 -17.66 21.13
N ASP A 78 7.30 -18.04 21.97
CA ASP A 78 6.63 -17.15 22.92
C ASP A 78 7.55 -16.95 24.12
N VAL A 79 8.24 -15.81 24.14
CA VAL A 79 9.16 -15.43 25.20
C VAL A 79 8.56 -14.22 25.90
N GLU A 80 8.48 -14.29 27.23
CA GLU A 80 8.03 -13.15 28.02
C GLU A 80 8.93 -11.92 27.80
N GLY A 81 8.32 -10.73 27.80
CA GLY A 81 9.06 -9.48 27.58
C GLY A 81 9.44 -9.19 26.12
N ALA A 82 8.79 -9.84 25.14
CA ALA A 82 8.96 -9.50 23.73
C ALA A 82 8.63 -8.02 23.42
N PRO A 83 9.23 -7.44 22.36
CA PRO A 83 8.93 -6.08 21.94
C PRO A 83 7.44 -5.90 21.64
N SER A 84 6.95 -4.66 21.75
CA SER A 84 5.56 -4.35 21.40
C SER A 84 5.23 -4.72 19.93
N PRO A 85 3.97 -5.09 19.62
CA PRO A 85 3.56 -5.43 18.25
C PRO A 85 3.88 -4.32 17.25
N ARG A 86 4.60 -4.63 16.17
CA ARG A 86 5.17 -3.59 15.30
C ARG A 86 5.35 -4.05 13.85
N LEU A 87 5.34 -3.09 12.92
CA LEU A 87 5.65 -3.32 11.50
C LEU A 87 6.64 -2.27 10.96
N GLY A 88 7.38 -2.62 9.91
CA GLY A 88 8.32 -1.73 9.24
C GLY A 88 9.54 -1.37 10.10
N HIS A 89 9.91 -2.26 11.02
CA HIS A 89 11.18 -2.28 11.74
C HIS A 89 12.21 -3.07 10.92
N THR A 90 13.47 -3.04 11.32
CA THR A 90 14.52 -3.90 10.76
C THR A 90 14.97 -4.95 11.78
N ALA A 91 15.32 -6.15 11.31
CA ALA A 91 16.06 -7.15 12.07
C ALA A 91 17.48 -7.25 11.50
N SER A 92 18.47 -7.35 12.38
CA SER A 92 19.88 -7.50 11.98
C SER A 92 20.58 -8.45 12.95
N LEU A 93 21.14 -9.53 12.41
CA LEU A 93 21.94 -10.47 13.18
C LEU A 93 23.38 -9.97 13.26
N VAL A 94 23.91 -9.85 14.47
CA VAL A 94 25.33 -9.55 14.73
C VAL A 94 25.82 -10.56 15.76
N ALA A 95 26.72 -11.46 15.36
CA ALA A 95 27.06 -12.67 16.12
C ALA A 95 25.77 -13.45 16.47
N ASP A 96 25.52 -13.73 17.75
CA ASP A 96 24.36 -14.48 18.25
C ASP A 96 23.21 -13.58 18.74
N LEU A 97 23.21 -12.31 18.32
CA LEU A 97 22.25 -11.31 18.77
C LEU A 97 21.45 -10.74 17.60
N VAL A 98 20.13 -10.84 17.67
CA VAL A 98 19.22 -10.23 16.69
C VAL A 98 18.72 -8.89 17.23
N PHE A 99 19.08 -7.82 16.54
CA PHE A 99 18.69 -6.46 16.86
C PHE A 99 17.43 -6.07 16.08
N ILE A 100 16.36 -5.72 16.80
CA ILE A 100 15.13 -5.14 16.27
C ILE A 100 15.15 -3.63 16.51
N ILE A 101 15.10 -2.85 15.43
CA ILE A 101 15.25 -1.39 15.51
C ILE A 101 13.99 -0.69 14.98
N GLY A 102 13.40 0.15 15.84
CA GLY A 102 12.29 1.04 15.52
C GLY A 102 11.01 0.32 15.05
N GLY A 103 10.37 0.89 14.03
CA GLY A 103 9.10 0.41 13.49
C GLY A 103 7.89 1.20 14.00
N ARG A 104 6.68 0.72 13.72
CA ARG A 104 5.43 1.39 14.06
C ARG A 104 4.50 0.46 14.82
N ALA A 105 4.20 0.80 16.08
CA ALA A 105 3.34 0.02 16.97
C ALA A 105 1.85 0.31 16.79
N ASP A 106 1.50 1.53 16.45
CA ASP A 106 0.12 1.92 16.15
C ASP A 106 0.10 3.11 15.15
N PRO A 107 -1.06 3.57 14.66
CA PRO A 107 -1.10 4.70 13.71
C PRO A 107 -0.42 5.97 14.22
N SER A 108 -0.34 6.19 15.53
CA SER A 108 0.29 7.37 16.17
C SER A 108 1.68 7.09 16.75
N SER A 109 2.03 5.83 17.04
CA SER A 109 3.27 5.46 17.71
C SER A 109 4.29 4.86 16.74
N ILE A 110 5.27 5.68 16.35
CA ILE A 110 6.49 5.24 15.67
C ILE A 110 7.62 5.22 16.69
N LEU A 111 8.39 4.15 16.65
CA LEU A 111 9.36 3.77 17.67
C LEU A 111 10.79 4.07 17.20
N ASN A 112 11.68 4.29 18.17
CA ASN A 112 13.13 4.37 18.02
C ASN A 112 13.87 3.42 18.99
N ASP A 113 13.14 2.52 19.63
CA ASP A 113 13.72 1.56 20.58
C ASP A 113 14.58 0.52 19.85
N VAL A 114 15.54 -0.04 20.59
CA VAL A 114 16.41 -1.12 20.15
C VAL A 114 16.19 -2.30 21.07
N TRP A 115 15.66 -3.39 20.53
CA TRP A 115 15.50 -4.65 21.22
C TRP A 115 16.51 -5.66 20.73
N VAL A 116 16.98 -6.51 21.63
CA VAL A 116 17.92 -7.58 21.31
C VAL A 116 17.31 -8.91 21.72
N LEU A 117 17.29 -9.86 20.81
CA LEU A 117 17.05 -11.27 21.09
C LEU A 117 18.38 -12.00 21.11
N ASN A 118 18.70 -12.65 22.22
CA ASN A 118 19.82 -13.59 22.29
C ASN A 118 19.37 -14.93 21.71
N THR A 119 20.02 -15.42 20.66
CA THR A 119 19.59 -16.64 19.95
C THR A 119 19.97 -17.93 20.66
N ALA A 120 20.84 -17.88 21.67
CA ALA A 120 21.25 -19.05 22.44
C ALA A 120 20.22 -19.43 23.51
N ASN A 121 19.72 -18.44 24.25
CA ASN A 121 18.71 -18.64 25.30
C ASN A 121 17.31 -18.16 24.91
N MET A 122 17.18 -17.53 23.74
CA MET A 122 15.94 -16.97 23.21
C MET A 122 15.31 -15.91 24.11
N GLU A 123 16.10 -15.06 24.78
CA GLU A 123 15.59 -13.98 25.65
C GLU A 123 15.63 -12.60 25.00
N TRP A 124 14.57 -11.81 25.22
CA TRP A 124 14.47 -10.42 24.78
C TRP A 124 14.99 -9.45 25.81
N LYS A 125 15.69 -8.41 25.35
CA LYS A 125 16.15 -7.30 26.18
C LYS A 125 15.97 -5.97 25.45
N LEU A 126 15.35 -5.01 26.13
CA LEU A 126 15.34 -3.62 25.70
C LEU A 126 16.69 -2.98 26.03
N ILE A 127 17.35 -2.39 25.03
CA ILE A 127 18.65 -1.77 25.19
C ILE A 127 18.53 -0.26 25.36
N GLN A 128 19.15 0.26 26.42
CA GLN A 128 19.38 1.69 26.58
C GLN A 128 20.56 2.10 25.73
N CYS A 129 20.29 2.91 24.70
CA CYS A 129 21.29 3.37 23.76
C CYS A 129 21.76 4.78 24.13
N THR A 130 23.03 5.08 23.89
CA THR A 130 23.60 6.43 24.11
C THR A 130 24.17 7.00 22.80
N GLY A 131 24.77 8.19 22.83
CA GLY A 131 25.33 8.85 21.64
C GLY A 131 24.33 9.79 20.95
N SER A 132 24.37 9.86 19.62
CA SER A 132 23.49 10.73 18.84
C SER A 132 22.02 10.30 18.95
N VAL A 133 21.10 11.26 18.92
CA VAL A 133 19.66 10.97 18.97
C VAL A 133 19.21 10.23 17.72
N PHE A 134 18.90 8.93 17.85
CA PHE A 134 18.22 8.17 16.82
C PHE A 134 16.72 8.48 16.86
N SER A 135 16.24 9.18 15.84
CA SER A 135 14.84 9.59 15.72
C SER A 135 13.92 8.41 15.37
N SER A 136 12.69 8.45 15.90
CA SER A 136 11.65 7.46 15.63
C SER A 136 11.41 7.31 14.14
N ARG A 137 11.44 6.07 13.66
CA ARG A 137 11.27 5.78 12.25
C ARG A 137 10.77 4.38 11.96
N HIS A 138 9.99 4.27 10.88
CA HIS A 138 9.61 2.99 10.28
C HIS A 138 9.83 3.01 8.77
N ARG A 139 9.80 1.83 8.13
CA ARG A 139 10.11 1.65 6.70
C ARG A 139 11.50 2.19 6.32
N HIS A 140 12.41 2.23 7.28
CA HIS A 140 13.84 2.39 7.06
C HIS A 140 14.46 1.04 6.69
N SER A 141 15.71 1.04 6.28
CA SER A 141 16.46 -0.17 5.97
C SER A 141 17.75 -0.20 6.79
N ALA A 142 18.24 -1.40 7.08
CA ALA A 142 19.45 -1.62 7.86
C ALA A 142 20.41 -2.57 7.14
N ALA A 143 21.71 -2.40 7.36
CA ALA A 143 22.75 -3.30 6.87
C ALA A 143 23.87 -3.44 7.92
N VAL A 144 24.46 -4.63 8.02
CA VAL A 144 25.49 -4.95 9.01
C VAL A 144 26.86 -4.95 8.34
N VAL A 145 27.81 -4.22 8.90
CA VAL A 145 29.25 -4.32 8.54
C VAL A 145 30.06 -4.48 9.83
N GLY A 146 30.61 -5.68 10.04
CA GLY A 146 31.25 -6.04 11.31
C GLY A 146 30.25 -5.93 12.48
N SER A 147 30.65 -5.23 13.55
CA SER A 147 29.82 -4.97 14.74
C SER A 147 28.94 -3.71 14.62
N ASN A 148 28.78 -3.16 13.42
CA ASN A 148 28.06 -1.92 13.19
C ASN A 148 26.80 -2.16 12.35
N ILE A 149 25.67 -1.63 12.81
CA ILE A 149 24.39 -1.66 12.09
C ILE A 149 24.15 -0.26 11.53
N TYR A 150 24.20 -0.14 10.20
CA TYR A 150 23.89 1.09 9.49
C TYR A 150 22.39 1.16 9.23
N VAL A 151 21.76 2.30 9.50
CA VAL A 151 20.33 2.54 9.29
C VAL A 151 20.14 3.81 8.46
N TYR A 152 19.41 3.69 7.35
CA TYR A 152 19.18 4.79 6.43
C TYR A 152 17.69 5.05 6.17
N GLY A 153 17.35 6.34 6.06
CA GLY A 153 16.03 6.81 5.64
C GLY A 153 14.87 6.43 6.57
N GLY A 154 13.69 6.24 6.00
CA GLY A 154 12.44 5.92 6.72
C GLY A 154 11.51 7.12 6.90
N LEU A 155 10.43 6.90 7.66
CA LEU A 155 9.39 7.88 8.00
C LEU A 155 9.33 8.09 9.50
N ASN A 156 9.34 9.34 9.95
CA ASN A 156 9.18 9.69 11.37
C ASN A 156 7.72 9.94 11.78
N ASN A 157 7.49 10.28 13.06
CA ASN A 157 6.15 10.53 13.64
C ASN A 157 5.35 11.64 12.92
N ASN A 158 6.03 12.56 12.23
CA ASN A 158 5.41 13.66 11.49
C ASN A 158 5.24 13.31 10.00
N ASP A 159 5.29 12.02 9.64
CA ASP A 159 5.32 11.49 8.27
C ASP A 159 6.41 12.14 7.39
N THR A 160 7.46 12.70 8.00
CA THR A 160 8.61 13.27 7.29
C THR A 160 9.51 12.15 6.80
N ILE A 161 9.85 12.19 5.51
CA ILE A 161 10.76 11.24 4.88
C ILE A 161 12.19 11.66 5.22
N LEU A 162 12.95 10.73 5.79
CA LEU A 162 14.31 10.98 6.28
C LEU A 162 15.36 10.62 5.20
N SER A 163 16.49 11.31 5.24
CA SER A 163 17.69 11.02 4.45
C SER A 163 18.92 10.76 5.33
N SER A 164 18.75 10.68 6.65
CA SER A 164 19.86 10.51 7.60
C SER A 164 20.38 9.08 7.63
N LEU A 165 21.71 8.94 7.65
CA LEU A 165 22.43 7.69 7.88
C LEU A 165 22.88 7.67 9.34
N HIS A 166 22.48 6.64 10.07
CA HIS A 166 22.95 6.40 11.44
C HIS A 166 23.70 5.09 11.49
N VAL A 167 24.70 5.00 12.36
CA VAL A 167 25.38 3.76 12.70
C VAL A 167 25.18 3.46 14.17
N PHE A 168 24.77 2.24 14.48
CA PHE A 168 24.69 1.70 15.82
C PHE A 168 25.82 0.70 16.02
N ASN A 169 26.70 0.96 16.98
CA ASN A 169 27.75 0.03 17.35
C ASN A 169 27.23 -0.95 18.41
N THR A 170 27.23 -2.23 18.10
CA THR A 170 26.65 -3.26 18.98
C THR A 170 27.54 -3.60 20.19
N GLY A 171 28.82 -3.21 20.17
CA GLY A 171 29.75 -3.46 21.28
C GLY A 171 29.62 -2.45 22.41
N ASN A 172 29.42 -1.17 22.09
CA ASN A 172 29.27 -0.10 23.09
C ASN A 172 27.84 0.47 23.18
N LEU A 173 26.91 0.00 22.34
CA LEU A 173 25.49 0.39 22.32
C LEU A 173 25.28 1.88 22.05
N GLN A 174 26.16 2.48 21.25
CA GLN A 174 26.11 3.89 20.88
C GLN A 174 25.63 4.11 19.45
N TRP A 175 24.78 5.12 19.30
CA TRP A 175 24.41 5.69 18.01
C TRP A 175 25.36 6.82 17.62
N LYS A 176 25.65 6.89 16.32
CA LYS A 176 26.32 8.03 15.68
C LYS A 176 25.62 8.36 14.36
N GLU A 177 25.28 9.62 14.14
CA GLU A 177 24.88 10.10 12.81
C GLU A 177 26.13 10.20 11.93
N VAL A 178 26.05 9.63 10.73
CA VAL A 178 27.13 9.62 9.76
C VAL A 178 26.84 10.66 8.69
N LEU A 179 27.65 11.72 8.69
CA LEU A 179 27.68 12.70 7.61
C LEU A 179 28.60 12.16 6.51
N GLY A 180 28.01 11.39 5.59
CA GLY A 180 28.75 10.90 4.42
C GLY A 180 28.82 11.97 3.33
N ASP A 181 30.01 12.17 2.78
CA ASP A 181 30.26 13.07 1.63
C ASP A 181 29.97 12.36 0.30
N GLY A 182 30.07 13.09 -0.82
CA GLY A 182 29.88 12.54 -2.17
C GLY A 182 28.42 12.56 -2.68
N GLU A 183 28.07 11.60 -3.54
CA GLU A 183 26.76 11.54 -4.21
C GLU A 183 25.70 10.93 -3.29
N ARG A 184 25.23 11.70 -2.32
CA ARG A 184 24.29 11.18 -1.31
C ARG A 184 22.88 10.91 -1.88
N PRO A 185 22.25 9.78 -1.53
CA PRO A 185 20.85 9.52 -1.87
C PRO A 185 19.89 10.55 -1.24
N CYS A 186 18.80 10.84 -1.94
CA CYS A 186 17.71 11.67 -1.41
C CYS A 186 16.96 10.97 -0.27
N ALA A 187 16.17 11.75 0.48
CA ALA A 187 15.22 11.22 1.46
C ALA A 187 14.31 10.15 0.84
N ARG A 188 14.21 9.00 1.50
CA ARG A 188 13.45 7.85 0.99
C ARG A 188 13.01 6.91 2.09
N HIS A 189 11.91 6.21 1.86
CA HIS A 189 11.47 5.08 2.69
C HIS A 189 11.14 3.87 1.82
N SER A 190 10.95 2.71 2.44
CA SER A 190 10.62 1.46 1.74
C SER A 190 11.61 1.09 0.63
N HIS A 191 12.87 1.48 0.79
CA HIS A 191 13.99 1.00 -0.01
C HIS A 191 14.51 -0.31 0.61
N SER A 192 15.55 -0.89 0.00
CA SER A 192 16.30 -2.00 0.61
C SER A 192 17.77 -1.61 0.75
N MET A 193 18.43 -2.19 1.74
CA MET A 193 19.83 -1.93 2.05
C MET A 193 20.50 -3.23 2.46
N LEU A 194 21.74 -3.45 2.02
CA LEU A 194 22.55 -4.62 2.40
C LEU A 194 24.05 -4.29 2.32
N ALA A 195 24.88 -5.14 2.91
CA ALA A 195 26.32 -5.00 2.88
C ALA A 195 26.97 -6.03 1.95
N TYR A 196 28.05 -5.61 1.28
CA TYR A 196 28.98 -6.50 0.59
C TYR A 196 30.40 -5.90 0.72
N GLY A 197 31.29 -6.63 1.39
CA GLY A 197 32.61 -6.11 1.77
C GLY A 197 32.50 -4.89 2.71
N SER A 198 33.22 -3.82 2.39
CA SER A 198 33.16 -2.53 3.11
C SER A 198 32.00 -1.63 2.68
N LYS A 199 31.19 -2.05 1.70
CA LYS A 199 30.16 -1.19 1.10
C LYS A 199 28.76 -1.57 1.56
N VAL A 200 27.97 -0.55 1.84
CA VAL A 200 26.53 -0.64 2.08
C VAL A 200 25.80 -0.16 0.82
N PHE A 201 25.05 -1.03 0.18
CA PHE A 201 24.28 -0.72 -1.02
C PHE A 201 22.85 -0.33 -0.68
N VAL A 202 22.33 0.70 -1.34
CA VAL A 202 20.95 1.19 -1.21
C VAL A 202 20.30 1.21 -2.59
N PHE A 203 19.18 0.51 -2.76
CA PHE A 203 18.43 0.51 -4.01
C PHE A 203 16.98 0.97 -3.84
N GLY A 204 16.54 1.83 -4.76
CA GLY A 204 15.16 2.24 -4.93
C GLY A 204 14.53 2.93 -3.71
N GLY A 205 13.23 2.71 -3.50
CA GLY A 205 12.42 3.36 -2.46
C GLY A 205 11.43 4.37 -3.01
N TYR A 206 10.79 5.12 -2.11
CA TYR A 206 9.85 6.19 -2.43
C TYR A 206 10.25 7.48 -1.72
N ASN A 207 10.30 8.59 -2.45
CA ASN A 207 10.76 9.89 -1.95
C ASN A 207 9.63 10.85 -1.55
N GLY A 208 8.37 10.41 -1.60
CA GLY A 208 7.19 11.26 -1.38
C GLY A 208 6.42 11.54 -2.67
N GLU A 209 7.10 11.51 -3.82
CA GLU A 209 6.54 11.86 -5.12
C GLU A 209 6.54 10.68 -6.11
N ARG A 210 7.63 9.91 -6.14
CA ARG A 210 7.82 8.82 -7.09
C ARG A 210 8.61 7.65 -6.52
N ALA A 211 8.46 6.49 -7.15
CA ALA A 211 9.36 5.36 -6.94
C ALA A 211 10.75 5.69 -7.51
N LEU A 212 11.79 5.15 -6.89
CA LEU A 212 13.19 5.34 -7.24
C LEU A 212 13.78 4.04 -7.79
N GLY A 213 14.74 4.13 -8.71
CA GLY A 213 15.44 2.99 -9.33
C GLY A 213 16.95 3.21 -9.41
N ASP A 214 17.47 4.07 -8.53
CA ASP A 214 18.88 4.38 -8.38
C ASP A 214 19.56 3.38 -7.43
N LEU A 215 20.82 3.05 -7.70
CA LEU A 215 21.68 2.22 -6.84
C LEU A 215 22.81 3.09 -6.29
N TYR A 216 22.88 3.21 -4.98
CA TYR A 216 23.98 3.88 -4.29
C TYR A 216 24.82 2.87 -3.52
N SER A 217 26.09 3.19 -3.33
CA SER A 217 26.94 2.53 -2.33
C SER A 217 27.50 3.57 -1.36
N PHE A 218 27.60 3.19 -0.09
CA PHE A 218 28.32 3.92 0.94
C PHE A 218 29.48 3.06 1.40
N ASP A 219 30.71 3.55 1.23
CA ASP A 219 31.89 2.85 1.71
C ASP A 219 32.18 3.27 3.16
N VAL A 220 32.15 2.30 4.07
CA VAL A 220 32.27 2.58 5.52
C VAL A 220 33.69 2.95 5.95
N GLN A 221 34.70 2.68 5.12
CA GLN A 221 36.09 3.03 5.41
C GLN A 221 36.38 4.47 4.99
N THR A 222 35.91 4.86 3.81
CA THR A 222 36.13 6.21 3.27
C THR A 222 35.05 7.21 3.69
N CYS A 223 33.91 6.74 4.21
CA CYS A 223 32.72 7.53 4.51
C CYS A 223 32.14 8.29 3.28
N MET A 224 32.31 7.72 2.07
CA MET A 224 31.86 8.33 0.83
C MET A 224 30.63 7.63 0.25
N TRP A 225 29.64 8.41 -0.17
CA TRP A 225 28.53 7.98 -1.01
C TRP A 225 28.91 8.06 -2.49
N LYS A 226 28.46 7.06 -3.25
CA LYS A 226 28.65 6.98 -4.70
C LYS A 226 27.35 6.53 -5.38
N LEU A 227 26.97 7.19 -6.47
CA LEU A 227 25.94 6.67 -7.37
C LEU A 227 26.58 5.62 -8.28
N GLU A 228 26.16 4.36 -8.14
CA GLU A 228 26.77 3.26 -8.88
C GLU A 228 26.34 3.30 -10.36
N LYS A 229 27.35 3.36 -11.23
CA LYS A 229 27.15 3.23 -12.68
C LYS A 229 27.16 1.74 -13.01
N THR A 230 26.06 1.27 -13.58
CA THR A 230 25.86 -0.14 -13.91
C THR A 230 25.52 -0.29 -15.39
N ALA A 231 25.91 -1.42 -15.97
CA ALA A 231 25.55 -1.82 -17.33
C ALA A 231 24.36 -2.80 -17.32
N GLY A 232 23.80 -3.08 -18.50
CA GLY A 232 22.65 -3.98 -18.65
C GLY A 232 21.30 -3.34 -18.25
N ARG A 233 20.26 -4.17 -18.18
CA ARG A 233 18.89 -3.73 -17.88
C ARG A 233 18.69 -3.66 -16.36
N SER A 234 18.79 -2.46 -15.80
CA SER A 234 18.53 -2.23 -14.37
C SER A 234 17.06 -2.49 -14.02
N PRO A 235 16.77 -2.91 -12.77
CA PRO A 235 15.40 -3.03 -12.31
C PRO A 235 14.69 -1.67 -12.35
N HIS A 236 13.44 -1.67 -12.83
CA HIS A 236 12.59 -0.48 -12.82
C HIS A 236 12.45 0.12 -11.41
N ALA A 237 12.23 1.44 -11.38
CA ALA A 237 12.00 2.18 -10.16
C ALA A 237 10.89 1.58 -9.31
N ARG A 238 11.20 1.26 -8.05
CA ARG A 238 10.32 0.49 -7.17
C ARG A 238 10.57 0.72 -5.68
N PHE A 239 9.58 0.40 -4.87
CA PHE A 239 9.66 0.44 -3.40
C PHE A 239 8.96 -0.78 -2.79
N SER A 240 9.24 -1.08 -1.52
CA SER A 240 8.75 -2.28 -0.83
C SER A 240 9.17 -3.60 -1.50
N HIS A 241 10.28 -3.59 -2.24
CA HIS A 241 10.94 -4.79 -2.77
C HIS A 241 11.87 -5.39 -1.71
N SER A 242 12.43 -6.57 -1.97
CA SER A 242 13.47 -7.17 -1.15
C SER A 242 14.79 -7.20 -1.92
N MET A 243 15.91 -7.05 -1.21
CA MET A 243 17.25 -7.30 -1.75
C MET A 243 17.93 -8.44 -1.00
N PHE A 244 18.87 -9.10 -1.66
CA PHE A 244 19.72 -10.13 -1.07
C PHE A 244 21.09 -10.14 -1.74
N VAL A 245 22.08 -10.76 -1.08
CA VAL A 245 23.36 -11.11 -1.70
C VAL A 245 23.47 -12.62 -1.73
N TYR A 246 23.88 -13.16 -2.88
CA TYR A 246 24.28 -14.54 -3.03
C TYR A 246 25.60 -14.59 -3.79
N LYS A 247 26.67 -15.00 -3.11
CA LYS A 247 28.05 -14.94 -3.62
C LYS A 247 28.36 -13.52 -4.12
N ASP A 248 28.67 -13.35 -5.40
CA ASP A 248 28.99 -12.06 -6.02
C ASP A 248 27.81 -11.41 -6.74
N PHE A 249 26.59 -11.89 -6.47
CA PHE A 249 25.37 -11.31 -7.04
C PHE A 249 24.55 -10.58 -5.99
N LEU A 250 24.19 -9.34 -6.29
CA LEU A 250 23.17 -8.57 -5.58
C LEU A 250 21.84 -8.73 -6.30
N GLY A 251 20.85 -9.30 -5.61
CA GLY A 251 19.52 -9.54 -6.16
C GLY A 251 18.48 -8.51 -5.72
N VAL A 252 17.52 -8.20 -6.60
CA VAL A 252 16.32 -7.39 -6.33
C VAL A 252 15.10 -8.15 -6.80
N ILE A 253 14.12 -8.34 -5.91
CA ILE A 253 12.87 -9.06 -6.22
C ILE A 253 11.65 -8.32 -5.66
N GLY A 254 10.55 -8.35 -6.42
CA GLY A 254 9.26 -7.82 -5.98
C GLY A 254 9.16 -6.30 -5.91
N GLY A 255 8.24 -5.79 -5.08
CA GLY A 255 7.95 -4.38 -4.87
C GLY A 255 6.84 -3.79 -5.74
N CYS A 256 6.60 -2.49 -5.53
CA CYS A 256 5.63 -1.66 -6.27
C CYS A 256 6.36 -0.63 -7.12
N PRO A 257 5.84 -0.23 -8.31
CA PRO A 257 4.53 -0.61 -8.87
C PRO A 257 4.43 -2.08 -9.29
N VAL A 258 3.26 -2.69 -9.05
CA VAL A 258 2.95 -4.05 -9.52
C VAL A 258 2.50 -3.94 -10.98
N GLY A 259 3.47 -3.88 -11.91
CA GLY A 259 3.25 -3.85 -13.36
C GLY A 259 3.81 -5.10 -14.03
N GLN A 260 3.74 -5.18 -15.37
CA GLN A 260 4.43 -6.22 -16.17
C GLN A 260 5.86 -6.41 -15.60
N HIS A 261 6.33 -7.65 -15.46
CA HIS A 261 7.63 -8.05 -14.85
C HIS A 261 7.66 -8.37 -13.33
N PHE A 262 6.53 -8.67 -12.66
CA PHE A 262 6.56 -9.15 -11.25
C PHE A 262 7.15 -10.57 -11.06
N GLN A 263 7.42 -11.27 -12.16
CA GLN A 263 8.06 -12.60 -12.20
C GLN A 263 9.58 -12.52 -12.43
N GLU A 264 10.15 -11.32 -12.55
CA GLU A 264 11.57 -11.13 -12.83
C GLU A 264 12.38 -10.93 -11.54
N LEU A 265 13.48 -11.68 -11.45
CA LEU A 265 14.56 -11.48 -10.50
C LEU A 265 15.69 -10.71 -11.20
N ALA A 266 16.00 -9.52 -10.71
CA ALA A 266 17.12 -8.73 -11.21
C ALA A 266 18.38 -9.06 -10.41
N LEU A 267 19.48 -9.41 -11.09
CA LEU A 267 20.76 -9.74 -10.49
C LEU A 267 21.83 -8.80 -11.01
N LEU A 268 22.50 -8.08 -10.11
CA LEU A 268 23.70 -7.33 -10.40
C LEU A 268 24.91 -8.19 -10.08
N ASP A 269 25.71 -8.49 -11.09
CA ASP A 269 27.06 -9.02 -10.90
C ASP A 269 27.93 -7.91 -10.31
N LEU A 270 28.42 -8.11 -9.08
CA LEU A 270 29.20 -7.12 -8.35
C LEU A 270 30.65 -7.00 -8.85
N GLN A 271 31.14 -7.96 -9.62
CA GLN A 271 32.46 -7.88 -10.24
C GLN A 271 32.39 -7.09 -11.54
N SER A 272 31.45 -7.43 -12.43
CA SER A 272 31.29 -6.78 -13.73
C SER A 272 30.39 -5.54 -13.72
N HIS A 273 29.73 -5.24 -12.60
CA HIS A 273 28.75 -4.16 -12.45
C HIS A 273 27.63 -4.20 -13.51
N THR A 274 27.23 -5.40 -13.93
CA THR A 274 26.25 -5.61 -15.01
C THR A 274 24.98 -6.30 -14.49
N TRP A 275 23.82 -5.71 -14.77
CA TRP A 275 22.52 -6.28 -14.46
C TRP A 275 22.09 -7.35 -15.46
N LYS A 276 21.56 -8.45 -14.93
CA LYS A 276 20.91 -9.55 -15.64
C LYS A 276 19.50 -9.75 -15.10
N GLN A 277 18.56 -10.09 -15.98
CA GLN A 277 17.20 -10.45 -15.59
C GLN A 277 17.03 -11.95 -15.71
N VAL A 278 16.40 -12.54 -14.71
CA VAL A 278 16.17 -13.98 -14.61
C VAL A 278 14.69 -14.20 -14.37
N THR A 279 14.08 -15.06 -15.16
CA THR A 279 12.66 -15.39 -15.03
C THR A 279 12.47 -16.47 -13.99
N LEU A 280 11.49 -16.29 -13.10
CA LEU A 280 11.14 -17.30 -12.10
C LEU A 280 10.01 -18.17 -12.65
N ASP A 281 10.33 -19.43 -12.94
CA ASP A 281 9.34 -20.40 -13.39
C ASP A 281 8.28 -20.53 -12.29
N CYS A 282 7.00 -20.29 -12.62
CA CYS A 282 5.82 -20.52 -11.78
C CYS A 282 5.30 -19.45 -10.79
N ILE A 283 5.79 -18.19 -10.79
CA ILE A 283 5.17 -17.14 -9.94
C ILE A 283 3.92 -16.54 -10.61
N GLY A 284 2.81 -17.29 -10.64
CA GLY A 284 1.60 -16.86 -11.35
C GLY A 284 0.65 -15.92 -10.57
N LYS A 285 0.75 -15.88 -9.23
CA LYS A 285 -0.28 -15.22 -8.39
C LYS A 285 0.25 -14.53 -7.11
N GLU A 286 1.54 -14.58 -6.78
CA GLU A 286 2.03 -14.00 -5.51
C GLU A 286 2.26 -12.49 -5.62
N LEU A 287 2.01 -11.75 -4.53
CA LEU A 287 2.31 -10.32 -4.44
C LEU A 287 3.56 -10.13 -3.59
N LEU A 288 4.71 -10.03 -4.25
CA LEU A 288 6.02 -9.89 -3.60
C LEU A 288 6.27 -8.46 -3.11
N VAL A 289 5.33 -7.91 -2.35
CA VAL A 289 5.37 -6.54 -1.83
C VAL A 289 5.54 -6.61 -0.32
N ARG A 290 6.60 -5.98 0.22
CA ARG A 290 6.98 -6.04 1.64
C ARG A 290 7.22 -7.48 2.14
N THR A 291 7.77 -8.31 1.27
CA THR A 291 8.34 -9.63 1.56
C THR A 291 9.67 -9.49 2.29
N THR A 292 10.11 -10.57 2.94
CA THR A 292 11.52 -10.76 3.28
C THR A 292 12.15 -11.78 2.33
N ALA A 293 13.44 -11.61 2.04
CA ALA A 293 14.20 -12.48 1.15
C ALA A 293 15.52 -12.85 1.83
N ASN A 294 15.69 -14.12 2.15
CA ASN A 294 16.78 -14.62 2.99
C ASN A 294 17.49 -15.78 2.30
N VAL A 295 18.79 -15.67 2.10
CA VAL A 295 19.58 -16.74 1.48
C VAL A 295 19.97 -17.77 2.54
N VAL A 296 19.49 -19.01 2.39
CA VAL A 296 19.82 -20.14 3.26
C VAL A 296 20.48 -21.23 2.45
N GLY A 297 21.81 -21.36 2.55
CA GLY A 297 22.58 -22.19 1.64
C GLY A 297 22.49 -21.64 0.21
N ASP A 298 21.97 -22.45 -0.71
CA ASP A 298 21.75 -22.07 -2.11
C ASP A 298 20.29 -21.71 -2.42
N ASP A 299 19.42 -21.68 -1.42
CA ASP A 299 18.01 -21.35 -1.59
C ASP A 299 17.72 -19.91 -1.12
N LEU A 300 17.07 -19.12 -1.96
CA LEU A 300 16.47 -17.84 -1.58
C LEU A 300 15.08 -18.08 -1.00
N VAL A 301 14.95 -17.96 0.31
CA VAL A 301 13.71 -18.14 1.05
C VAL A 301 12.93 -16.83 1.09
N ILE A 302 11.73 -16.83 0.50
CA ILE A 302 10.80 -15.69 0.48
C ILE A 302 9.67 -15.95 1.46
N ILE A 303 9.44 -15.01 2.39
CA ILE A 303 8.40 -15.13 3.42
C ILE A 303 7.46 -13.93 3.39
N GLY A 304 6.17 -14.23 3.50
CA GLY A 304 5.07 -13.29 3.64
C GLY A 304 4.97 -12.30 2.48
N GLY A 305 4.71 -11.03 2.78
CA GLY A 305 4.40 -10.01 1.80
C GLY A 305 2.94 -10.04 1.36
N GLY A 306 2.56 -9.06 0.55
CA GLY A 306 1.20 -8.90 0.06
C GLY A 306 0.76 -7.44 -0.12
N ALA A 307 -0.52 -7.25 -0.42
CA ALA A 307 -1.12 -5.91 -0.47
C ALA A 307 -2.55 -5.90 0.10
N ALA A 308 -2.90 -4.80 0.78
CA ALA A 308 -4.28 -4.47 1.08
C ALA A 308 -4.82 -3.70 -0.13
N CYS A 309 -5.77 -4.31 -0.83
CA CYS A 309 -6.51 -3.62 -1.88
C CYS A 309 -7.94 -3.39 -1.41
N TYR A 310 -8.44 -2.17 -1.60
CA TYR A 310 -9.83 -1.83 -1.28
C TYR A 310 -10.84 -2.72 -2.05
N ALA A 311 -10.47 -3.18 -3.25
CA ALA A 311 -11.36 -3.96 -4.13
C ALA A 311 -11.37 -5.48 -3.85
N PHE A 312 -10.30 -6.06 -3.29
CA PHE A 312 -10.14 -7.52 -3.16
C PHE A 312 -9.73 -7.97 -1.75
N GLY A 313 -9.71 -7.04 -0.79
CA GLY A 313 -9.25 -7.30 0.56
C GLY A 313 -7.72 -7.39 0.67
N THR A 314 -7.29 -8.01 1.76
CA THR A 314 -5.87 -8.23 2.05
C THR A 314 -5.44 -9.56 1.46
N LYS A 315 -4.45 -9.51 0.55
CA LYS A 315 -3.80 -10.70 0.03
C LYS A 315 -2.42 -10.85 0.64
N PHE A 316 -2.10 -12.06 1.08
CA PHE A 316 -0.76 -12.43 1.53
C PHE A 316 -0.15 -13.46 0.59
N SER A 317 1.17 -13.48 0.54
CA SER A 317 1.89 -14.48 -0.24
C SER A 317 2.33 -15.66 0.62
N LYS A 318 2.23 -16.87 0.08
CA LYS A 318 2.71 -18.09 0.75
C LYS A 318 4.25 -18.13 0.74
N PRO A 319 4.90 -18.74 1.74
CA PRO A 319 6.34 -18.91 1.73
C PRO A 319 6.78 -19.89 0.63
N PHE A 320 7.85 -19.54 -0.07
CA PHE A 320 8.46 -20.37 -1.11
C PHE A 320 9.96 -20.13 -1.14
N LYS A 321 10.68 -20.96 -1.90
CA LYS A 321 12.11 -20.81 -2.12
C LYS A 321 12.48 -20.88 -3.59
N VAL A 322 13.50 -20.12 -3.97
CA VAL A 322 14.09 -20.12 -5.31
C VAL A 322 15.48 -20.72 -5.22
N ASN A 323 15.77 -21.74 -6.02
CA ASN A 323 17.09 -22.35 -6.05
C ASN A 323 18.06 -21.48 -6.86
N LEU A 324 19.09 -20.94 -6.20
CA LEU A 324 20.07 -20.02 -6.80
C LEU A 324 21.30 -20.73 -7.37
N LEU A 325 21.46 -22.05 -7.13
CA LEU A 325 22.62 -22.81 -7.59
C LEU A 325 22.89 -22.71 -9.11
N PRO A 326 21.88 -22.66 -10.01
CA PRO A 326 22.11 -22.50 -11.45
C PRO A 326 22.79 -21.17 -11.84
N LEU A 327 22.84 -20.18 -10.95
CA LEU A 327 23.55 -18.92 -11.20
C LEU A 327 25.08 -19.06 -11.11
N VAL A 328 25.55 -20.18 -10.58
CA VAL A 328 26.98 -20.48 -10.43
C VAL A 328 27.45 -21.15 -11.73
N PRO A 329 28.43 -20.58 -12.46
CA PRO A 329 29.01 -21.23 -13.63
C PRO A 329 29.52 -22.63 -13.27
N LEU A 330 29.29 -23.62 -14.14
CA LEU A 330 29.61 -25.04 -13.92
C LEU A 330 31.12 -25.38 -13.73
N GLY A 331 31.99 -24.38 -13.55
CA GLY A 331 33.44 -24.54 -13.41
C GLY A 331 33.96 -24.87 -12.01
N ASP A 332 33.20 -24.62 -10.94
CA ASP A 332 33.66 -24.79 -9.55
C ASP A 332 33.02 -25.99 -8.84
N LYS A 333 32.92 -27.13 -9.54
CA LYS A 333 32.78 -28.44 -8.89
C LYS A 333 34.13 -29.15 -8.88
N LEU A 334 34.99 -28.78 -7.94
CA LEU A 334 36.07 -29.65 -7.47
C LEU A 334 36.03 -29.74 -5.94
N MET A 335 36.13 -30.99 -5.48
CA MET A 335 36.08 -31.51 -4.11
C MET A 335 37.02 -30.80 -3.13
N PRO A 336 36.79 -30.92 -1.80
CA PRO A 336 37.53 -30.19 -0.78
C PRO A 336 38.98 -30.66 -0.71
N THR A 337 39.93 -29.74 -0.90
CA THR A 337 41.31 -29.93 -0.47
C THR A 337 41.56 -29.08 0.76
N GLU A 338 41.77 -29.75 1.90
CA GLU A 338 42.39 -29.19 3.09
C GLU A 338 43.67 -28.43 2.69
N LYS A 339 43.69 -27.12 2.93
CA LYS A 339 44.93 -26.38 3.12
C LYS A 339 44.78 -25.51 4.36
N ASN A 340 45.30 -26.04 5.45
CA ASN A 340 45.77 -25.30 6.61
C ASN A 340 46.58 -24.08 6.13
N VAL A 341 46.07 -22.88 6.40
CA VAL A 341 46.90 -21.68 6.46
C VAL A 341 46.61 -20.99 7.79
N ASN A 342 47.47 -21.29 8.75
CA ASN A 342 47.63 -20.55 9.99
C ASN A 342 47.91 -19.07 9.67
N PHE A 343 47.05 -18.17 10.11
CA PHE A 343 47.45 -16.78 10.36
C PHE A 343 47.48 -16.52 11.86
N ARG A 344 48.71 -16.34 12.34
CA ARG A 344 49.09 -15.99 13.70
C ARG A 344 48.40 -14.69 14.12
N VAL A 345 47.80 -14.72 15.31
CA VAL A 345 47.46 -13.54 16.10
C VAL A 345 48.78 -12.93 16.58
N SER A 346 49.08 -11.70 16.15
CA SER A 346 50.10 -10.87 16.78
C SER A 346 49.43 -9.86 17.71
N HIS A 347 49.57 -10.10 19.01
CA HIS A 347 49.46 -9.07 20.03
C HIS A 347 50.55 -8.02 19.82
N ALA A 348 50.17 -6.75 19.90
CA ALA A 348 51.09 -5.66 20.19
C ALA A 348 50.40 -4.71 21.18
N GLU A 349 50.91 -4.73 22.41
CA GLU A 349 50.69 -3.74 23.45
C GLU A 349 51.59 -2.51 23.23
N ASN A 350 51.23 -1.42 23.94
CA ASN A 350 51.99 -0.20 24.25
C ASN A 350 51.98 0.95 23.22
N ALA A 351 51.38 2.08 23.61
CA ALA A 351 52.12 3.18 24.24
C ALA A 351 51.20 4.35 24.67
N GLU A 352 51.46 4.88 25.87
CA GLU A 352 50.84 6.06 26.48
C GLU A 352 51.39 7.39 25.95
N ALA A 353 50.56 8.42 26.14
CA ALA A 353 50.86 9.84 26.41
C ALA A 353 51.60 10.70 25.37
N LEU A 354 50.94 11.78 24.91
CA LEU A 354 51.28 13.16 25.30
C LEU A 354 50.32 14.21 24.70
N THR A 355 49.95 15.11 25.58
CA THR A 355 49.28 16.42 25.48
C THR A 355 49.55 17.26 24.23
N GLN A 356 48.54 17.96 23.70
CA GLN A 356 48.39 19.43 23.77
C GLN A 356 47.20 19.93 22.89
N ARG A 357 46.37 20.79 23.49
CA ARG A 357 45.35 21.60 22.82
C ARG A 357 46.00 22.68 21.95
N PRO A 358 45.29 23.14 20.90
CA PRO A 358 45.08 24.57 20.77
C PRO A 358 43.58 24.91 20.68
N VAL A 359 43.21 25.92 21.46
CA VAL A 359 41.96 26.67 21.35
C VAL A 359 42.07 27.58 20.13
N MET A 360 41.12 27.52 19.22
CA MET A 360 40.92 28.52 18.17
C MET A 360 39.46 28.97 18.19
N ASN A 361 39.24 30.16 18.74
CA ASN A 361 38.03 30.95 18.55
C ASN A 361 37.96 31.39 17.09
N PHE A 362 36.81 31.22 16.46
CA PHE A 362 36.40 32.06 15.34
C PHE A 362 34.90 32.39 15.50
N GLU A 363 34.64 33.64 15.89
CA GLU A 363 33.43 34.34 15.51
C GLU A 363 33.44 34.51 13.97
N ALA A 364 32.34 34.18 13.30
CA ALA A 364 32.15 34.48 11.90
C ALA A 364 30.68 34.85 11.64
N GLU A 365 30.45 36.15 11.70
CA GLU A 365 29.64 36.99 10.82
C GLU A 365 28.54 36.33 9.97
N LYS A 366 27.31 36.84 10.18
CA LYS A 366 26.16 36.66 9.29
C LYS A 366 26.43 37.30 7.93
N HIS A 367 26.83 36.52 6.94
CA HIS A 367 26.66 36.91 5.54
C HIS A 367 25.23 36.61 5.08
N GLN A 368 24.43 37.67 4.89
CA GLN A 368 23.24 37.63 4.02
C GLN A 368 23.70 37.35 2.58
N LEU A 369 23.59 36.11 2.11
CA LEU A 369 23.59 35.84 0.68
C LEU A 369 22.24 36.28 0.10
N VAL A 370 22.27 37.32 -0.72
CA VAL A 370 21.18 37.66 -1.65
C VAL A 370 21.15 36.56 -2.71
N SER A 371 20.13 35.70 -2.70
CA SER A 371 19.91 34.70 -3.74
C SER A 371 19.55 35.41 -5.05
N ASP A 372 20.31 35.17 -6.11
CA ASP A 372 20.10 35.75 -7.43
C ASP A 372 18.89 35.05 -8.09
N ASN A 373 17.68 35.52 -7.77
CA ASN A 373 16.42 34.91 -8.18
C ASN A 373 16.23 35.03 -9.69
N ARG A 374 16.30 33.92 -10.45
CA ARG A 374 16.19 33.96 -11.92
C ARG A 374 14.93 33.26 -12.46
N VAL A 375 14.50 33.69 -13.64
CA VAL A 375 13.37 33.15 -14.41
C VAL A 375 13.79 32.86 -15.85
N LEU A 376 13.19 31.84 -16.47
CA LEU A 376 13.27 31.60 -17.90
C LEU A 376 12.01 32.16 -18.57
N GLN A 377 12.18 33.15 -19.44
CA GLN A 377 11.12 33.74 -20.23
C GLN A 377 10.96 32.95 -21.54
N LEU A 378 9.72 32.63 -21.89
CA LEU A 378 9.34 31.93 -23.12
C LEU A 378 8.13 32.63 -23.76
N GLU A 379 8.06 32.62 -25.10
CA GLU A 379 6.85 33.04 -25.80
C GLU A 379 5.65 32.15 -25.42
N LYS A 380 4.46 32.76 -25.29
CA LYS A 380 3.23 32.11 -24.81
C LYS A 380 2.88 30.82 -25.58
N LYS A 381 3.16 30.75 -26.89
CA LYS A 381 2.93 29.53 -27.71
C LYS A 381 3.79 28.34 -27.28
N TYR A 382 4.96 28.58 -26.70
CA TYR A 382 5.88 27.52 -26.24
C TYR A 382 5.82 27.30 -24.73
N ALA A 383 5.03 28.09 -23.99
CA ALA A 383 4.98 28.07 -22.54
C ALA A 383 4.56 26.72 -21.94
N LYS A 384 3.57 26.04 -22.53
CA LYS A 384 3.15 24.70 -22.04
C LYS A 384 4.28 23.69 -22.19
N MET A 385 4.86 23.60 -23.38
CA MET A 385 5.96 22.69 -23.68
C MET A 385 7.20 22.99 -22.84
N GLY A 386 7.60 24.27 -22.75
CA GLY A 386 8.75 24.68 -21.94
C GLY A 386 8.54 24.42 -20.46
N LYS A 387 7.32 24.62 -19.94
CA LYS A 387 6.95 24.22 -18.58
C LYS A 387 7.10 22.71 -18.37
N ASP A 388 6.63 21.90 -19.32
CA ASP A 388 6.69 20.45 -19.24
C ASP A 388 8.16 19.97 -19.27
N ILE A 389 9.01 20.55 -20.11
CA ILE A 389 10.46 20.32 -20.12
C ILE A 389 11.08 20.71 -18.77
N LEU A 390 10.87 21.95 -18.32
CA LEU A 390 11.45 22.43 -17.06
C LEU A 390 11.00 21.58 -15.86
N LYS A 391 9.75 21.11 -15.86
CA LYS A 391 9.21 20.24 -14.81
C LYS A 391 9.80 18.83 -14.87
N ASN A 392 9.92 18.23 -16.05
CA ASN A 392 10.44 16.87 -16.23
C ASN A 392 11.91 16.74 -15.82
N PHE A 393 12.71 17.77 -16.08
CA PHE A 393 14.14 17.79 -15.74
C PHE A 393 14.44 18.42 -14.36
N GLY A 394 13.43 18.84 -13.59
CA GLY A 394 13.62 19.48 -12.28
C GLY A 394 14.31 20.86 -12.37
N TRP A 395 14.17 21.54 -13.49
CA TRP A 395 14.71 22.87 -13.76
C TRP A 395 13.76 24.00 -13.34
N LEU A 396 12.48 23.69 -13.12
CA LEU A 396 11.47 24.61 -12.62
C LEU A 396 11.53 24.72 -11.09
N ASP A 397 11.62 25.93 -10.57
CA ASP A 397 11.47 26.21 -9.14
C ASP A 397 9.99 26.25 -8.76
N LEU A 398 9.52 25.19 -8.09
CA LEU A 398 8.13 25.01 -7.69
C LEU A 398 7.73 25.84 -6.46
N GLY A 399 8.68 26.46 -5.76
CA GLY A 399 8.45 27.33 -4.62
C GLY A 399 7.95 28.72 -5.01
N ARG A 400 8.14 29.11 -6.28
CA ARG A 400 7.77 30.41 -6.83
C ARG A 400 6.70 30.29 -7.92
N LYS A 401 5.90 31.35 -8.09
CA LYS A 401 4.77 31.38 -9.03
C LYS A 401 5.24 31.72 -10.46
N VAL A 402 4.69 31.02 -11.45
CA VAL A 402 4.81 31.38 -12.88
C VAL A 402 3.91 32.59 -13.16
N TYR A 403 4.42 33.59 -13.88
CA TYR A 403 3.69 34.81 -14.19
C TYR A 403 3.88 35.24 -15.65
N THR A 404 2.99 36.10 -16.14
CA THR A 404 3.02 36.67 -17.49
C THR A 404 3.60 38.09 -17.41
N LYS A 405 4.46 38.48 -18.36
CA LYS A 405 4.99 39.85 -18.44
C LYS A 405 3.95 40.80 -19.07
N GLU A 406 4.09 42.11 -18.84
CA GLU A 406 3.09 43.16 -19.20
C GLU A 406 2.65 43.18 -20.68
N ASP A 407 3.42 42.57 -21.58
CA ASP A 407 3.10 42.45 -23.00
C ASP A 407 2.12 41.30 -23.34
N GLY A 408 1.81 40.41 -22.40
CA GLY A 408 0.93 39.24 -22.60
C GLY A 408 1.45 38.19 -23.59
N LEU A 409 2.62 38.42 -24.19
CA LEU A 409 3.27 37.62 -25.22
C LEU A 409 4.27 36.64 -24.60
N HIS A 410 4.77 36.93 -23.40
CA HIS A 410 5.79 36.13 -22.73
C HIS A 410 5.35 35.62 -21.35
N ILE A 411 5.74 34.38 -21.03
CA ILE A 411 5.53 33.73 -19.74
C ILE A 411 6.89 33.47 -19.08
N CYS A 412 7.02 33.89 -17.83
CA CYS A 412 8.22 33.76 -17.01
C CYS A 412 8.11 32.58 -16.04
N PHE A 413 9.02 31.63 -16.18
CA PHE A 413 9.11 30.43 -15.36
C PHE A 413 10.22 30.57 -14.33
N PRO A 414 9.94 30.52 -13.02
CA PRO A 414 10.98 30.46 -12.00
C PRO A 414 11.87 29.25 -12.23
N ILE A 415 13.17 29.46 -12.32
CA ILE A 415 14.14 28.38 -12.58
C ILE A 415 15.08 28.18 -11.40
N THR A 416 15.59 26.95 -11.28
CA THR A 416 16.59 26.60 -10.27
C THR A 416 17.94 27.23 -10.62
N GLU A 417 18.74 27.55 -9.59
CA GLU A 417 20.10 28.08 -9.79
C GLU A 417 20.98 27.12 -10.63
N LYS A 418 20.81 25.81 -10.41
CA LYS A 418 21.49 24.75 -11.16
C LYS A 418 21.18 24.83 -12.66
N PHE A 419 19.93 25.04 -13.04
CA PHE A 419 19.56 25.23 -14.44
C PHE A 419 20.07 26.56 -14.99
N SER A 420 19.97 27.63 -14.22
CA SER A 420 20.45 28.96 -14.63
C SER A 420 21.94 28.94 -15.01
N ALA A 421 22.78 28.34 -14.16
CA ALA A 421 24.21 28.18 -14.41
C ALA A 421 24.52 27.29 -15.63
N MET A 422 23.69 26.26 -15.86
CA MET A 422 23.79 25.36 -17.01
C MET A 422 23.38 26.04 -18.32
N PHE A 423 22.34 26.88 -18.29
CA PHE A 423 21.84 27.60 -19.46
C PHE A 423 22.83 28.67 -19.96
N LEU A 424 23.65 29.22 -19.05
CA LEU A 424 24.62 30.28 -19.34
C LEU A 424 26.01 29.77 -19.77
N LYS A 425 26.39 28.52 -19.48
CA LYS A 425 27.72 27.99 -19.86
C LYS A 425 27.75 27.46 -21.30
N LYS A 426 28.51 28.17 -22.15
CA LYS A 426 29.14 27.84 -23.46
C LYS A 426 28.47 28.33 -24.77
N HIS A 427 29.12 29.34 -25.37
CA HIS A 427 29.22 29.67 -26.80
C HIS A 427 30.73 29.80 -27.07
N ASP A 428 31.32 28.93 -27.88
CA ASP A 428 32.60 29.12 -28.61
C ASP A 428 33.02 27.78 -29.24
N GLN A 429 32.65 27.61 -30.51
CA GLN A 429 33.40 26.96 -31.59
C GLN A 429 32.51 26.98 -32.85
N ASP A 430 32.84 27.85 -33.80
CA ASP A 430 32.35 27.88 -35.19
C ASP A 430 33.56 27.87 -36.14
N VAL A 431 33.33 27.37 -37.37
CA VAL A 431 34.14 27.45 -38.63
C VAL A 431 35.31 26.44 -38.75
N ASP A 432 35.50 25.53 -39.72
CA ASP A 432 35.02 25.15 -41.08
C ASP A 432 35.24 23.60 -41.21
N VAL A 433 34.58 22.74 -42.01
CA VAL A 433 34.32 22.71 -43.46
C VAL A 433 33.13 21.77 -43.75
N PHE A 434 32.26 22.18 -44.68
CA PHE A 434 31.16 21.42 -45.30
C PHE A 434 31.65 20.33 -46.27
N GLU A 435 30.92 19.22 -46.38
CA GLU A 435 30.46 18.79 -47.71
C GLU A 435 29.08 18.12 -47.63
N GLU A 436 28.22 18.57 -48.55
CA GLU A 436 26.78 18.40 -48.59
C GLU A 436 26.34 17.10 -49.29
N GLY A 437 25.17 16.59 -48.89
CA GLY A 437 24.37 15.65 -49.66
C GLY A 437 22.90 15.81 -49.26
N ASN A 438 22.26 16.81 -49.86
CA ASN A 438 20.86 17.21 -49.72
C ASN A 438 19.86 16.06 -49.63
N ASP A 439 18.95 16.13 -48.65
CA ASP A 439 17.53 16.19 -49.02
C ASP A 439 16.67 16.97 -48.02
N THR A 440 15.82 17.80 -48.62
CA THR A 440 15.10 18.95 -48.08
C THR A 440 14.23 18.74 -46.84
N PHE A 441 14.40 19.67 -45.87
CA PHE A 441 13.45 19.97 -44.81
C PHE A 441 12.17 20.58 -45.39
N VAL A 442 11.09 19.81 -45.41
CA VAL A 442 9.73 20.34 -45.50
C VAL A 442 9.08 20.25 -44.12
N CYS A 443 9.00 21.39 -43.44
CA CYS A 443 8.10 21.60 -42.31
C CYS A 443 6.65 21.33 -42.78
N LYS A 444 6.09 20.18 -42.40
CA LYS A 444 4.64 19.98 -42.40
C LYS A 444 4.04 20.53 -41.09
N PRO A 445 2.82 21.11 -41.12
CA PRO A 445 2.22 21.71 -39.94
C PRO A 445 1.88 20.64 -38.90
N PHE A 446 2.13 21.00 -37.63
CA PHE A 446 1.76 20.25 -36.43
C PHE A 446 0.27 19.89 -36.45
N LYS A 447 -0.04 18.58 -36.50
CA LYS A 447 -1.32 18.02 -36.09
C LYS A 447 -1.07 16.84 -35.16
N GLY A 448 -1.50 17.01 -33.91
CA GLY A 448 -1.89 15.99 -32.94
C GLY A 448 -1.04 14.72 -32.84
N GLY A 449 -0.06 14.73 -31.94
CA GLY A 449 0.64 13.54 -31.47
C GLY A 449 1.69 13.94 -30.43
N GLY A 450 1.45 13.63 -29.16
CA GLY A 450 2.29 14.05 -28.04
C GLY A 450 3.69 13.45 -28.10
N ILE A 451 4.71 14.27 -27.83
CA ILE A 451 6.08 13.79 -27.62
C ILE A 451 6.11 13.02 -26.29
N LEU A 452 6.56 11.76 -26.32
CA LEU A 452 6.98 11.03 -25.12
C LEU A 452 8.27 11.65 -24.61
N LEU A 453 8.15 12.65 -23.72
CA LEU A 453 9.27 13.36 -23.10
C LEU A 453 10.22 12.47 -22.26
N ASN A 454 9.92 11.17 -22.13
CA ASN A 454 10.69 10.20 -21.35
C ASN A 454 11.95 9.66 -22.05
N GLU A 455 12.17 9.99 -23.34
CA GLU A 455 13.30 9.50 -24.14
C GLU A 455 14.28 10.61 -24.56
N VAL A 456 14.07 11.85 -24.11
CA VAL A 456 14.86 13.02 -24.55
C VAL A 456 16.06 13.24 -23.61
N SER A 457 17.27 13.38 -24.16
CA SER A 457 18.47 13.70 -23.37
C SER A 457 18.51 15.16 -22.90
N CYS A 458 19.23 15.45 -21.81
CA CYS A 458 19.37 16.82 -21.26
C CYS A 458 19.87 17.85 -22.29
N SER A 459 20.81 17.47 -23.17
CA SER A 459 21.35 18.35 -24.21
C SER A 459 20.32 18.67 -25.28
N THR A 460 19.50 17.69 -25.66
CA THR A 460 18.42 17.85 -26.64
C THR A 460 17.34 18.77 -26.10
N ALA A 461 16.92 18.59 -24.84
CA ALA A 461 15.95 19.47 -24.18
C ALA A 461 16.44 20.92 -24.04
N LEU A 462 17.73 21.12 -23.74
CA LEU A 462 18.34 22.45 -23.65
C LEU A 462 18.35 23.18 -25.01
N ASN A 463 18.74 22.46 -26.08
CA ASN A 463 18.71 22.99 -27.45
C ASN A 463 17.28 23.33 -27.90
N PHE A 464 16.28 22.53 -27.50
CA PHE A 464 14.88 22.83 -27.77
C PHE A 464 14.42 24.13 -27.08
N LEU A 465 14.75 24.33 -25.80
CA LEU A 465 14.42 25.57 -25.10
C LEU A 465 15.08 26.79 -25.78
N LYS A 466 16.35 26.69 -26.20
CA LYS A 466 17.04 27.75 -26.95
C LYS A 466 16.39 28.03 -28.31
N LYS A 467 16.01 27.00 -29.07
CA LYS A 467 15.28 27.15 -30.34
C LYS A 467 13.90 27.79 -30.18
N CYS A 468 13.30 27.71 -28.99
CA CYS A 468 12.04 28.37 -28.66
C CYS A 468 12.22 29.82 -28.19
N GLY A 469 13.43 30.38 -28.29
CA GLY A 469 13.72 31.76 -27.87
C GLY A 469 13.78 31.95 -26.36
N ALA A 470 14.08 30.91 -25.58
CA ALA A 470 14.11 31.02 -24.12
C ALA A 470 15.22 31.99 -23.64
N THR A 471 14.87 32.97 -22.82
CA THR A 471 15.83 33.93 -22.25
C THR A 471 15.85 33.84 -20.73
N ASN A 472 17.05 33.84 -20.14
CA ASN A 472 17.24 33.75 -18.69
C ASN A 472 17.39 35.15 -18.08
N LEU A 473 16.39 35.58 -17.31
CA LEU A 473 16.27 36.92 -16.73
C LEU A 473 16.39 36.90 -15.20
N ALA A 474 16.85 38.00 -14.61
CA ALA A 474 16.70 38.25 -13.18
C ALA A 474 15.22 38.53 -12.85
N ASN A 475 14.73 38.00 -11.73
CA ASN A 475 13.35 38.09 -11.30
C ASN A 475 13.17 39.23 -10.30
N GLU A 476 12.43 40.27 -10.68
CA GLU A 476 12.15 41.42 -9.83
C GLU A 476 10.94 41.20 -8.88
N VAL A 477 10.15 40.11 -9.06
CA VAL A 477 8.93 39.87 -8.26
C VAL A 477 8.77 38.38 -7.91
N GLY A 478 9.22 37.98 -6.71
CA GLY A 478 9.09 36.61 -6.19
C GLY A 478 7.90 36.44 -5.24
N GLU A 479 6.71 36.11 -5.74
CA GLU A 479 5.61 35.65 -4.87
C GLU A 479 5.82 34.19 -4.44
N VAL A 480 5.99 33.94 -3.14
CA VAL A 480 6.17 32.61 -2.51
C VAL A 480 4.83 31.90 -2.30
N ARG A 481 4.78 30.59 -2.56
CA ARG A 481 3.56 29.76 -2.39
C ARG A 481 3.37 29.35 -0.91
N LYS A 482 2.25 29.71 -0.26
CA LYS A 482 1.89 29.24 1.11
C LYS A 482 1.53 27.74 1.12
N SER A 483 1.94 27.00 2.17
CA SER A 483 1.65 25.58 2.39
C SER A 483 0.16 25.31 2.63
N SER A 484 -0.41 24.26 2.03
CA SER A 484 -1.82 23.88 2.21
C SER A 484 -2.08 23.26 3.59
N LYS A 485 -3.03 23.80 4.37
CA LYS A 485 -3.49 23.23 5.65
C LYS A 485 -4.42 22.03 5.44
N SER A 486 -4.42 21.07 6.37
CA SER A 486 -5.37 19.95 6.34
C SER A 486 -6.80 20.39 6.72
N PRO A 487 -7.85 19.69 6.27
CA PRO A 487 -9.25 19.99 6.64
C PRO A 487 -9.48 20.06 8.15
N PHE A 488 -8.86 19.14 8.90
CA PHE A 488 -8.94 19.14 10.35
C PHE A 488 -8.27 20.37 10.97
N GLN A 489 -7.07 20.76 10.50
CA GLN A 489 -6.40 21.97 11.00
C GLN A 489 -7.21 23.22 10.69
N THR A 490 -7.75 23.35 9.49
CA THR A 490 -8.61 24.48 9.11
C THR A 490 -9.88 24.53 9.97
N MET A 491 -10.51 23.39 10.23
CA MET A 491 -11.68 23.28 11.09
C MET A 491 -11.35 23.66 12.54
N ASN A 492 -10.28 23.08 13.10
CA ASN A 492 -9.87 23.30 14.47
C ASN A 492 -9.52 24.77 14.74
N GLU A 493 -8.71 25.39 13.88
CA GLU A 493 -8.38 26.82 13.99
C GLU A 493 -9.63 27.71 13.90
N SER A 494 -10.53 27.42 12.95
CA SER A 494 -11.72 28.24 12.74
C SER A 494 -12.74 28.10 13.88
N ILE A 495 -12.90 26.88 14.42
CA ILE A 495 -13.80 26.63 15.54
C ILE A 495 -13.20 27.15 16.85
N ALA A 496 -11.89 27.04 17.07
CA ALA A 496 -11.22 27.63 18.22
C ALA A 496 -11.43 29.16 18.27
N LEU A 497 -11.36 29.83 17.12
CA LEU A 497 -11.71 31.25 17.02
C LEU A 497 -13.17 31.52 17.35
N LEU A 498 -14.11 30.69 16.89
CA LEU A 498 -15.54 30.83 17.19
C LEU A 498 -15.83 30.62 18.69
N ILE A 499 -15.26 29.58 19.30
CA ILE A 499 -15.38 29.29 20.74
C ILE A 499 -14.90 30.49 21.56
N LYS A 500 -13.74 31.04 21.21
CA LYS A 500 -13.19 32.22 21.87
C LYS A 500 -14.06 33.46 21.69
N GLN A 501 -14.66 33.66 20.51
CA GLN A 501 -15.59 34.76 20.25
C GLN A 501 -16.91 34.65 21.03
N LYS A 502 -17.33 33.41 21.33
CA LYS A 502 -18.58 33.10 22.03
C LYS A 502 -18.39 32.85 23.53
N ASP A 503 -17.17 33.03 24.05
CA ASP A 503 -16.79 32.80 25.45
C ASP A 503 -17.13 31.38 25.95
N LEU A 504 -16.83 30.37 25.12
CA LEU A 504 -17.07 28.96 25.43
C LEU A 504 -15.79 28.25 25.89
N ALA A 505 -15.95 27.13 26.60
CA ALA A 505 -14.83 26.36 27.13
C ALA A 505 -13.98 25.72 26.01
N GLU A 506 -12.65 25.86 26.09
CA GLU A 506 -11.72 25.26 25.11
C GLU A 506 -11.76 23.72 25.09
N THR A 507 -12.20 23.09 26.19
CA THR A 507 -12.38 21.62 26.29
C THR A 507 -13.36 21.07 25.25
N LEU A 508 -14.25 21.91 24.70
CA LEU A 508 -15.14 21.53 23.60
C LEU A 508 -14.37 21.09 22.34
N LEU A 509 -13.14 21.59 22.11
CA LEU A 509 -12.31 21.19 20.97
C LEU A 509 -11.97 19.70 20.97
N GLU A 510 -12.00 19.04 22.12
CA GLU A 510 -11.79 17.58 22.23
C GLU A 510 -12.91 16.76 21.57
N GLN A 511 -14.10 17.36 21.37
CA GLN A 511 -15.24 16.73 20.70
C GLN A 511 -15.21 16.85 19.17
N LEU A 512 -14.19 17.54 18.62
CA LEU A 512 -14.06 17.69 17.17
C LEU A 512 -13.74 16.35 16.50
N PRO A 513 -14.38 16.05 15.35
CA PRO A 513 -14.08 14.83 14.61
C PRO A 513 -12.67 14.88 14.02
N ASN A 514 -11.87 13.86 14.32
CA ASN A 514 -10.58 13.61 13.66
C ASN A 514 -10.71 12.66 12.45
N ARG A 515 -11.90 12.08 12.24
CA ARG A 515 -12.27 11.21 11.12
C ARG A 515 -13.74 11.40 10.76
N TRP A 516 -14.08 11.18 9.50
CA TRP A 516 -15.45 11.24 8.98
C TRP A 516 -15.55 10.36 7.73
N GLU A 517 -16.78 9.98 7.39
CA GLU A 517 -17.09 9.20 6.19
C GLU A 517 -17.68 10.11 5.12
N ARG A 518 -17.66 9.67 3.86
CA ARG A 518 -18.37 10.33 2.76
C ARG A 518 -19.35 9.35 2.15
N LEU A 519 -20.62 9.75 2.12
CA LEU A 519 -21.70 9.00 1.50
C LEU A 519 -22.29 9.88 0.39
N GLY A 520 -21.89 9.61 -0.85
CA GLY A 520 -22.15 10.51 -1.96
C GLY A 520 -21.52 11.88 -1.71
N ASP A 521 -22.35 12.92 -1.73
CA ASP A 521 -22.01 14.32 -1.47
C ASP A 521 -22.19 14.74 0.01
N ILE A 522 -22.67 13.84 0.89
CA ILE A 522 -22.78 14.07 2.33
C ILE A 522 -21.50 13.64 3.04
N VAL A 523 -20.96 14.51 3.91
CA VAL A 523 -19.95 14.12 4.89
C VAL A 523 -20.64 13.67 6.18
N VAL A 524 -20.36 12.45 6.62
CA VAL A 524 -20.98 11.82 7.79
C VAL A 524 -19.98 11.83 8.95
N LEU A 525 -20.29 12.59 9.99
CA LEU A 525 -19.51 12.71 11.21
C LEU A 525 -19.81 11.55 12.18
N PRO A 526 -18.83 11.12 12.99
CA PRO A 526 -19.05 10.14 14.05
C PRO A 526 -20.16 10.58 15.01
N ALA A 527 -20.89 9.61 15.57
CA ALA A 527 -21.95 9.88 16.55
C ALA A 527 -21.45 10.63 17.80
N THR A 528 -20.15 10.56 18.10
CA THR A 528 -19.48 11.23 19.23
C THR A 528 -19.19 12.71 18.99
N SER A 529 -19.34 13.21 17.77
CA SER A 529 -18.99 14.59 17.42
C SER A 529 -20.07 15.59 17.83
N PHE A 530 -19.63 16.74 18.35
CA PHE A 530 -20.50 17.87 18.73
C PHE A 530 -21.66 17.46 19.65
N LYS A 531 -21.38 16.63 20.65
CA LYS A 531 -22.41 16.03 21.51
C LYS A 531 -22.94 16.98 22.58
N ASP A 532 -22.12 17.93 23.01
CA ASP A 532 -22.53 18.90 24.03
C ASP A 532 -23.69 19.77 23.51
N PRO A 533 -24.81 19.90 24.25
CA PRO A 533 -25.93 20.75 23.85
C PRO A 533 -25.54 22.21 23.59
N ILE A 534 -24.40 22.67 24.15
CA ILE A 534 -23.91 24.02 23.90
C ILE A 534 -23.59 24.29 22.42
N TRP A 535 -23.28 23.25 21.64
CA TRP A 535 -23.06 23.38 20.20
C TRP A 535 -24.32 23.84 19.45
N ASP A 536 -25.51 23.47 19.94
CA ASP A 536 -26.79 23.87 19.34
C ASP A 536 -27.00 25.39 19.44
N SER A 537 -26.48 26.01 20.52
CA SER A 537 -26.56 27.45 20.75
C SER A 537 -25.75 28.29 19.73
N ILE A 538 -24.74 27.68 19.10
CA ILE A 538 -23.86 28.32 18.09
C ILE A 538 -23.95 27.63 16.71
N SER A 539 -24.96 26.78 16.51
CA SER A 539 -25.12 25.94 15.33
C SER A 539 -25.12 26.73 14.01
N LYS A 540 -25.74 27.92 13.99
CA LYS A 540 -25.85 28.78 12.81
C LYS A 540 -24.49 29.24 12.27
N GLU A 541 -23.53 29.54 13.14
CA GLU A 541 -22.17 29.93 12.77
C GLU A 541 -21.23 28.72 12.66
N LEU A 542 -21.42 27.71 13.50
CA LEU A 542 -20.60 26.50 13.56
C LEU A 542 -20.64 25.71 12.26
N TRP A 543 -21.84 25.40 11.79
CA TRP A 543 -22.00 24.42 10.71
C TRP A 543 -21.46 24.89 9.35
N PRO A 544 -21.61 26.16 8.94
CA PRO A 544 -20.92 26.69 7.76
C PRO A 544 -19.39 26.57 7.84
N ILE A 545 -18.81 26.76 9.03
CA ILE A 545 -17.36 26.60 9.25
C ILE A 545 -16.96 25.14 9.05
N VAL A 546 -17.71 24.20 9.64
CA VAL A 546 -17.46 22.76 9.49
C VAL A 546 -17.58 22.34 8.03
N ALA A 547 -18.68 22.70 7.34
CA ALA A 547 -18.92 22.36 5.95
C ALA A 547 -17.81 22.92 5.02
N LYS A 548 -17.42 24.19 5.21
CA LYS A 548 -16.33 24.83 4.48
C LYS A 548 -14.99 24.14 4.71
N SER A 549 -14.68 23.80 5.97
CA SER A 549 -13.41 23.16 6.34
C SER A 549 -13.29 21.75 5.76
N LEU A 550 -14.41 21.01 5.70
CA LEU A 550 -14.50 19.66 5.14
C LEU A 550 -14.71 19.63 3.62
N ASN A 551 -14.76 20.81 2.98
CA ASN A 551 -15.03 21.00 1.56
C ASN A 551 -16.27 20.21 1.10
N THR A 552 -17.39 20.49 1.76
CA THR A 552 -18.70 19.88 1.49
C THR A 552 -19.80 20.93 1.61
N ARG A 553 -20.95 20.64 0.99
CA ARG A 553 -22.19 21.43 1.16
C ARG A 553 -23.18 20.76 2.11
N ARG A 554 -23.00 19.47 2.36
CA ARG A 554 -23.90 18.66 3.18
C ARG A 554 -23.11 17.91 4.24
N VAL A 555 -23.60 17.98 5.47
CA VAL A 555 -22.98 17.38 6.65
C VAL A 555 -24.08 16.68 7.43
N ALA A 556 -23.80 15.46 7.86
CA ALA A 556 -24.67 14.68 8.71
C ALA A 556 -23.87 14.09 9.87
N ARG A 557 -24.57 13.63 10.91
CA ARG A 557 -24.00 12.91 12.05
C ARG A 557 -24.62 11.52 12.17
N GLN A 558 -23.78 10.52 12.42
CA GLN A 558 -24.24 9.14 12.65
C GLN A 558 -25.19 9.08 13.85
N GLY A 559 -26.35 8.44 13.67
CA GLY A 559 -27.24 8.06 14.75
C GLY A 559 -27.17 6.57 15.07
N ARG A 560 -27.78 6.16 16.19
CA ARG A 560 -27.95 4.73 16.55
C ARG A 560 -29.09 4.12 15.73
N VAL A 561 -28.82 3.04 15.01
CA VAL A 561 -29.84 2.31 14.23
C VAL A 561 -31.04 1.98 15.11
N ALA A 562 -32.25 2.33 14.66
CA ALA A 562 -33.46 2.10 15.42
C ALA A 562 -33.81 0.59 15.45
N SER A 563 -34.30 0.11 16.60
CA SER A 563 -34.73 -1.28 16.79
C SER A 563 -36.19 -1.51 16.37
N THR A 564 -36.60 -0.94 15.23
CA THR A 564 -37.97 -0.95 14.70
C THR A 564 -38.28 -2.18 13.82
N GLY A 565 -37.36 -3.15 13.73
CA GLY A 565 -37.48 -4.33 12.86
C GLY A 565 -36.97 -4.10 11.43
N THR A 566 -37.05 -2.88 10.91
CA THR A 566 -36.54 -2.47 9.58
C THR A 566 -35.10 -1.94 9.59
N ARG A 567 -34.49 -1.82 10.78
CA ARG A 567 -33.15 -1.25 10.99
C ARG A 567 -33.02 0.15 10.40
N ASP A 568 -33.96 1.04 10.72
CA ASP A 568 -33.98 2.36 10.13
C ASP A 568 -32.72 3.16 10.49
N SER A 569 -32.25 3.94 9.50
CA SER A 569 -31.20 4.91 9.75
C SER A 569 -31.74 6.01 10.67
N THR A 570 -30.87 6.49 11.56
CA THR A 570 -31.14 7.68 12.41
C THR A 570 -30.10 8.76 12.15
N LEU A 571 -29.51 8.73 10.94
CA LEU A 571 -28.59 9.75 10.47
C LEU A 571 -29.25 11.13 10.57
N GLU A 572 -28.57 12.07 11.22
CA GLU A 572 -29.05 13.43 11.45
C GLU A 572 -28.41 14.38 10.46
N ILE A 573 -29.21 15.11 9.66
CA ILE A 573 -28.68 16.16 8.78
C ILE A 573 -28.39 17.41 9.61
N LEU A 574 -27.12 17.82 9.60
CA LEU A 574 -26.65 19.04 10.29
C LEU A 574 -26.56 20.22 9.31
N VAL A 575 -26.17 19.94 8.07
CA VAL A 575 -26.12 20.90 6.96
C VAL A 575 -26.67 20.23 5.71
N GLY A 576 -27.58 20.90 5.02
CA GLY A 576 -28.17 20.41 3.79
C GLY A 576 -29.69 20.44 3.84
N ASP A 577 -30.28 19.94 2.77
CA ASP A 577 -31.70 19.97 2.44
C ASP A 577 -32.42 18.66 2.79
N ASN A 578 -31.82 17.52 2.44
CA ASN A 578 -32.41 16.19 2.66
C ASN A 578 -31.32 15.11 2.85
N GLY A 579 -31.73 13.85 2.96
CA GLY A 579 -30.84 12.70 3.09
C GLY A 579 -30.53 11.93 1.80
N TRP A 580 -31.07 12.33 0.64
CA TRP A 580 -30.87 11.60 -0.61
C TRP A 580 -29.43 11.72 -1.10
N VAL A 581 -28.85 10.56 -1.42
CA VAL A 581 -27.47 10.43 -1.87
C VAL A 581 -27.37 9.42 -2.98
N ASP A 582 -26.43 9.66 -3.87
CA ASP A 582 -26.07 8.75 -4.96
C ASP A 582 -24.72 8.08 -4.64
N HIS A 583 -24.70 6.76 -4.78
CA HIS A 583 -23.52 5.94 -4.57
C HIS A 583 -23.31 4.97 -5.73
N ARG A 584 -22.12 4.99 -6.33
CA ARG A 584 -21.78 4.10 -7.45
C ARG A 584 -20.84 2.98 -6.99
N GLU A 585 -21.25 1.74 -7.19
CA GLU A 585 -20.52 0.54 -6.80
C GLU A 585 -20.64 -0.53 -7.89
N ASN A 586 -19.53 -1.18 -8.29
CA ASN A 586 -19.52 -2.27 -9.28
C ASN A 586 -20.22 -1.95 -10.62
N GLY A 587 -20.31 -0.67 -11.00
CA GLY A 587 -21.00 -0.21 -12.20
C GLY A 587 -22.50 0.07 -12.01
N ILE A 588 -23.04 -0.09 -10.80
CA ILE A 588 -24.43 0.12 -10.42
C ILE A 588 -24.54 1.43 -9.63
N LEU A 589 -25.59 2.20 -9.89
CA LEU A 589 -25.91 3.41 -9.15
C LEU A 589 -27.01 3.13 -8.11
N TYR A 590 -26.72 3.42 -6.84
CA TYR A 590 -27.64 3.31 -5.72
C TYR A 590 -27.98 4.71 -5.24
N SER A 591 -29.23 5.12 -5.44
CA SER A 591 -29.85 6.32 -4.91
C SER A 591 -30.78 5.94 -3.76
N PHE A 592 -30.61 6.57 -2.60
CA PHE A 592 -31.43 6.30 -1.41
C PHE A 592 -31.39 7.46 -0.43
N ASP A 593 -32.39 7.56 0.44
CA ASP A 593 -32.38 8.48 1.56
C ASP A 593 -31.57 7.89 2.73
N ALA A 594 -30.37 8.42 2.96
CA ALA A 594 -29.48 7.96 4.03
C ALA A 594 -30.01 8.25 5.45
N THR A 595 -31.04 9.08 5.60
CA THR A 595 -31.73 9.31 6.88
C THR A 595 -32.83 8.29 7.16
N LYS A 596 -33.21 7.50 6.16
CA LYS A 596 -34.29 6.49 6.27
C LYS A 596 -33.78 5.08 6.04
N CYS A 597 -32.90 4.90 5.08
CA CYS A 597 -32.35 3.61 4.69
C CYS A 597 -30.92 3.46 5.19
N MET A 598 -30.58 2.27 5.70
CA MET A 598 -29.18 1.92 5.89
C MET A 598 -28.52 1.61 4.55
N PHE A 599 -27.21 1.89 4.47
CA PHE A 599 -26.32 1.44 3.39
C PHE A 599 -25.13 0.65 3.95
N SER A 600 -25.02 -0.63 3.60
CA SER A 600 -23.88 -1.45 4.01
C SER A 600 -22.78 -1.48 2.95
N TRP A 601 -21.67 -0.80 3.23
CA TRP A 601 -20.44 -0.83 2.45
C TRP A 601 -19.72 -2.19 2.47
N GLY A 602 -19.95 -2.99 3.51
CA GLY A 602 -19.10 -4.16 3.77
C GLY A 602 -19.35 -5.38 2.86
N ASN A 603 -20.42 -5.40 2.06
CA ASN A 603 -20.78 -6.56 1.23
C ASN A 603 -20.29 -6.44 -0.22
N LEU A 604 -19.34 -5.55 -0.51
CA LEU A 604 -18.86 -5.25 -1.86
C LEU A 604 -18.43 -6.51 -2.64
N SER A 605 -17.62 -7.38 -2.02
CA SER A 605 -17.14 -8.62 -2.63
C SER A 605 -18.29 -9.58 -2.95
N GLU A 606 -19.27 -9.70 -2.06
CA GLU A 606 -20.40 -10.60 -2.24
C GLU A 606 -21.38 -10.11 -3.30
N LYS A 607 -21.66 -8.81 -3.35
CA LYS A 607 -22.44 -8.21 -4.45
C LYS A 607 -21.75 -8.43 -5.80
N LEU A 608 -20.42 -8.33 -5.84
CA LEU A 608 -19.65 -8.61 -7.05
C LEU A 608 -19.72 -10.08 -7.44
N ARG A 609 -19.64 -11.00 -6.46
CA ARG A 609 -19.80 -12.45 -6.66
C ARG A 609 -21.16 -12.77 -7.24
N MET A 610 -22.24 -12.28 -6.62
CA MET A 610 -23.61 -12.44 -7.10
C MET A 610 -23.79 -11.88 -8.52
N GLY A 611 -23.19 -10.72 -8.80
CA GLY A 611 -23.21 -10.12 -10.13
C GLY A 611 -22.39 -10.85 -11.20
N ASN A 612 -21.56 -11.83 -10.83
CA ASN A 612 -20.76 -12.62 -11.76
C ASN A 612 -21.33 -14.04 -11.98
N LEU A 613 -22.48 -14.36 -11.39
CA LEU A 613 -23.19 -15.62 -11.63
C LEU A 613 -23.80 -15.64 -13.05
N GLU A 614 -23.94 -16.83 -13.63
CA GLU A 614 -24.61 -17.02 -14.91
C GLU A 614 -26.12 -17.14 -14.70
N CYS A 615 -26.83 -16.02 -14.76
CA CYS A 615 -28.27 -15.96 -14.44
C CYS A 615 -29.16 -15.61 -15.64
N LYS A 616 -28.64 -15.52 -16.87
CA LYS A 616 -29.32 -14.90 -18.02
C LYS A 616 -30.77 -15.37 -18.24
N ASP A 617 -31.03 -16.65 -18.02
CA ASP A 617 -32.34 -17.27 -18.23
C ASP A 617 -33.06 -17.63 -16.91
N GLU A 618 -32.51 -17.20 -15.77
CA GLU A 618 -33.02 -17.51 -14.43
C GLU A 618 -34.03 -16.46 -13.94
N VAL A 619 -35.09 -16.96 -13.29
CA VAL A 619 -35.97 -16.15 -12.43
C VAL A 619 -35.44 -16.23 -10.99
N ILE A 620 -35.23 -15.09 -10.37
CA ILE A 620 -34.66 -14.98 -9.02
C ILE A 620 -35.67 -14.35 -8.07
N VAL A 621 -35.75 -14.85 -6.84
CA VAL A 621 -36.51 -14.21 -5.75
C VAL A 621 -35.52 -13.66 -4.72
N ASP A 622 -35.57 -12.37 -4.45
CA ASP A 622 -34.79 -11.71 -3.38
C ASP A 622 -35.73 -11.41 -2.21
N LEU A 623 -35.61 -12.16 -1.11
CA LEU A 623 -36.56 -12.07 0.02
C LEU A 623 -36.34 -10.83 0.90
N PHE A 624 -35.21 -10.15 0.75
CA PHE A 624 -34.80 -8.99 1.56
C PHE A 624 -34.10 -7.95 0.69
N ALA A 625 -34.83 -7.40 -0.29
CA ALA A 625 -34.22 -6.63 -1.36
C ALA A 625 -33.57 -5.31 -0.89
N GLY A 626 -34.09 -4.69 0.18
CA GLY A 626 -33.67 -3.38 0.64
C GLY A 626 -33.80 -2.35 -0.48
N ILE A 627 -32.76 -1.54 -0.65
CA ILE A 627 -32.65 -0.58 -1.77
C ILE A 627 -32.19 -1.25 -3.09
N GLY A 628 -32.12 -2.59 -3.13
CA GLY A 628 -31.63 -3.37 -4.26
C GLY A 628 -30.23 -3.94 -4.08
N TYR A 629 -29.85 -4.32 -2.86
CA TYR A 629 -28.49 -4.75 -2.54
C TYR A 629 -27.98 -5.90 -3.41
N PHE A 630 -28.80 -6.94 -3.60
CA PHE A 630 -28.50 -8.10 -4.44
C PHE A 630 -29.37 -8.14 -5.69
N THR A 631 -30.61 -7.67 -5.62
CA THR A 631 -31.50 -7.44 -6.77
C THR A 631 -30.78 -6.73 -7.94
N LEU A 632 -30.10 -5.60 -7.70
CA LEU A 632 -29.44 -4.87 -8.78
C LEU A 632 -28.21 -5.60 -9.36
N PRO A 633 -27.31 -6.20 -8.55
CA PRO A 633 -26.26 -7.08 -9.07
C PRO A 633 -26.78 -8.19 -9.99
N PHE A 634 -27.87 -8.86 -9.61
CA PHE A 634 -28.49 -9.89 -10.44
C PHE A 634 -29.01 -9.33 -11.76
N LEU A 635 -29.67 -8.18 -11.74
CA LEU A 635 -30.27 -7.58 -12.94
C LEU A 635 -29.24 -6.95 -13.89
N VAL A 636 -28.30 -6.17 -13.35
CA VAL A 636 -27.38 -5.34 -14.14
C VAL A 636 -26.19 -6.16 -14.63
N ARG A 637 -25.61 -7.01 -13.76
CA ARG A 637 -24.36 -7.74 -14.07
C ARG A 637 -24.59 -9.21 -14.41
N ALA A 638 -25.31 -9.95 -13.58
CA ALA A 638 -25.61 -11.37 -13.86
C ALA A 638 -26.66 -11.54 -14.98
N LYS A 639 -27.30 -10.42 -15.37
CA LYS A 639 -28.29 -10.30 -16.45
C LYS A 639 -29.49 -11.23 -16.25
N ALA A 640 -29.92 -11.43 -15.00
CA ALA A 640 -31.08 -12.26 -14.66
C ALA A 640 -32.30 -11.93 -15.54
N LYS A 641 -33.04 -12.96 -15.94
CA LYS A 641 -34.24 -12.79 -16.79
C LYS A 641 -35.28 -11.94 -16.07
N LEU A 642 -35.53 -12.26 -14.80
CA LEU A 642 -36.50 -11.58 -13.95
C LEU A 642 -36.04 -11.68 -12.49
N VAL A 643 -36.21 -10.61 -11.72
CA VAL A 643 -36.06 -10.66 -10.25
C VAL A 643 -37.37 -10.23 -9.58
N CYS A 644 -37.89 -11.06 -8.67
CA CYS A 644 -38.97 -10.69 -7.76
C CYS A 644 -38.35 -10.23 -6.43
N ALA A 645 -38.44 -8.95 -6.13
CA ALA A 645 -37.79 -8.31 -5.00
C ALA A 645 -38.80 -8.02 -3.89
N CYS A 646 -38.72 -8.77 -2.78
CA CYS A 646 -39.55 -8.55 -1.60
C CYS A 646 -38.93 -7.52 -0.67
N GLU A 647 -39.68 -6.48 -0.31
CA GLU A 647 -39.25 -5.46 0.63
C GLU A 647 -40.45 -4.86 1.35
N TRP A 648 -40.35 -4.68 2.68
CA TRP A 648 -41.44 -4.19 3.52
C TRP A 648 -41.23 -2.77 4.06
N ASN A 649 -40.00 -2.23 4.00
CA ASN A 649 -39.70 -0.88 4.40
C ASN A 649 -40.08 0.07 3.25
N PRO A 650 -41.09 0.93 3.43
CA PRO A 650 -41.59 1.79 2.35
C PRO A 650 -40.51 2.74 1.79
N HIS A 651 -39.56 3.18 2.63
CA HIS A 651 -38.45 4.02 2.18
C HIS A 651 -37.43 3.24 1.33
N ALA A 652 -37.19 1.98 1.66
CA ALA A 652 -36.33 1.10 0.88
C ALA A 652 -36.99 0.72 -0.45
N VAL A 653 -38.32 0.51 -0.46
CA VAL A 653 -39.12 0.31 -1.68
C VAL A 653 -39.00 1.53 -2.61
N GLU A 654 -39.17 2.75 -2.08
CA GLU A 654 -39.04 3.97 -2.86
C GLU A 654 -37.64 4.08 -3.50
N ALA A 655 -36.59 3.83 -2.72
CA ALA A 655 -35.22 3.81 -3.20
C ALA A 655 -34.98 2.71 -4.24
N LEU A 656 -35.47 1.50 -4.01
CA LEU A 656 -35.36 0.36 -4.93
C LEU A 656 -35.98 0.71 -6.29
N ARG A 657 -37.20 1.27 -6.31
CA ARG A 657 -37.87 1.69 -7.55
C ARG A 657 -37.03 2.71 -8.34
N ARG A 658 -36.51 3.74 -7.67
CA ARG A 658 -35.60 4.71 -8.31
C ARG A 658 -34.34 4.04 -8.85
N ASN A 659 -33.77 3.11 -8.11
CA ASN A 659 -32.55 2.41 -8.52
C ASN A 659 -32.79 1.51 -9.74
N LEU A 660 -33.94 0.86 -9.83
CA LEU A 660 -34.31 0.07 -11.00
C LEU A 660 -34.41 0.97 -12.25
N GLU A 661 -35.01 2.14 -12.12
CA GLU A 661 -35.16 3.10 -13.23
C GLU A 661 -33.81 3.68 -13.68
N VAL A 662 -33.02 4.18 -12.73
CA VAL A 662 -31.73 4.83 -12.99
C VAL A 662 -30.70 3.85 -13.59
N ASN A 663 -30.80 2.55 -13.26
CA ASN A 663 -29.97 1.52 -13.88
C ASN A 663 -30.62 0.86 -15.11
N SER A 664 -31.79 1.34 -15.56
CA SER A 664 -32.49 0.85 -16.76
C SER A 664 -32.80 -0.66 -16.72
N VAL A 665 -33.34 -1.14 -15.59
CA VAL A 665 -33.69 -2.55 -15.38
C VAL A 665 -35.09 -2.77 -14.77
N SER A 666 -35.92 -1.72 -14.71
CA SER A 666 -37.28 -1.79 -14.15
C SER A 666 -38.19 -2.79 -14.85
N ASP A 667 -38.00 -3.01 -16.14
CA ASP A 667 -38.76 -3.95 -16.96
C ASP A 667 -38.53 -5.42 -16.57
N ARG A 668 -37.42 -5.71 -15.87
CA ARG A 668 -37.04 -7.06 -15.43
C ARG A 668 -37.15 -7.26 -13.92
N CYS A 669 -37.81 -6.36 -13.20
CA CYS A 669 -37.98 -6.48 -11.75
C CYS A 669 -39.43 -6.32 -11.32
N ILE A 670 -39.92 -7.22 -10.47
CA ILE A 670 -41.22 -7.11 -9.80
C ILE A 670 -40.96 -6.80 -8.33
N VAL A 671 -41.34 -5.60 -7.89
CA VAL A 671 -41.23 -5.19 -6.50
C VAL A 671 -42.47 -5.64 -5.73
N LEU A 672 -42.29 -6.46 -4.71
CA LEU A 672 -43.35 -7.06 -3.89
C LEU A 672 -43.31 -6.43 -2.50
N GLU A 673 -44.20 -5.48 -2.26
CA GLU A 673 -44.24 -4.72 -1.01
C GLU A 673 -44.87 -5.52 0.12
N GLY A 674 -44.17 -5.64 1.25
CA GLY A 674 -44.67 -6.26 2.48
C GLY A 674 -43.82 -7.44 2.94
N ASP A 675 -44.30 -8.12 3.99
CA ASP A 675 -43.62 -9.27 4.58
C ASP A 675 -43.45 -10.40 3.55
N ASN A 676 -42.20 -10.79 3.28
CA ASN A 676 -41.88 -11.80 2.27
C ASN A 676 -42.60 -13.14 2.52
N ARG A 677 -42.92 -13.48 3.78
CA ARG A 677 -43.62 -14.72 4.13
C ARG A 677 -45.05 -14.77 3.59
N MET A 678 -45.60 -13.60 3.27
CA MET A 678 -46.93 -13.42 2.68
C MET A 678 -46.84 -13.10 1.19
N THR A 679 -45.86 -12.29 0.78
CA THR A 679 -45.83 -11.67 -0.55
C THR A 679 -44.97 -12.42 -1.56
N ALA A 680 -44.01 -13.25 -1.12
CA ALA A 680 -43.11 -13.95 -2.03
C ALA A 680 -43.88 -14.92 -2.93
N PRO A 681 -43.51 -15.01 -4.23
CA PRO A 681 -44.15 -15.92 -5.16
C PRO A 681 -43.72 -17.35 -4.88
N LYS A 682 -44.56 -18.32 -5.27
CA LYS A 682 -44.32 -19.76 -5.04
C LYS A 682 -44.07 -20.48 -6.35
N GLY A 683 -43.12 -21.41 -6.39
CA GLY A 683 -42.93 -22.33 -7.52
C GLY A 683 -42.27 -21.72 -8.76
N ILE A 684 -41.67 -20.53 -8.70
CA ILE A 684 -41.18 -19.81 -9.89
C ILE A 684 -39.67 -19.65 -9.96
N ALA A 685 -38.97 -19.72 -8.83
CA ALA A 685 -37.59 -19.29 -8.73
C ALA A 685 -36.62 -20.40 -9.11
N ASN A 686 -35.66 -20.09 -9.99
CA ASN A 686 -34.44 -20.88 -10.15
C ASN A 686 -33.49 -20.67 -8.97
N ARG A 687 -33.54 -19.49 -8.36
CA ARG A 687 -32.64 -19.05 -7.30
C ARG A 687 -33.34 -18.15 -6.31
N VAL A 688 -33.06 -18.31 -5.02
CA VAL A 688 -33.57 -17.44 -3.96
C VAL A 688 -32.40 -16.86 -3.17
N CYS A 689 -32.41 -15.54 -2.99
CA CYS A 689 -31.43 -14.81 -2.19
C CYS A 689 -32.03 -14.46 -0.83
N LEU A 690 -31.36 -14.87 0.25
CA LEU A 690 -31.75 -14.61 1.63
C LEU A 690 -30.74 -13.67 2.30
N GLY A 691 -30.70 -12.42 1.83
CA GLY A 691 -29.71 -11.40 2.22
C GLY A 691 -29.86 -10.77 3.62
N LEU A 692 -30.46 -11.47 4.60
CA LEU A 692 -30.69 -10.93 5.95
C LEU A 692 -29.63 -11.40 6.96
N LEU A 693 -29.15 -10.46 7.78
CA LEU A 693 -28.31 -10.73 8.95
C LEU A 693 -29.08 -10.36 10.23
N PRO A 694 -28.81 -10.94 11.41
CA PRO A 694 -27.82 -12.00 11.65
C PRO A 694 -28.26 -13.38 11.13
N THR A 695 -29.54 -13.62 10.89
CA THR A 695 -30.08 -14.86 10.33
C THR A 695 -31.34 -14.58 9.51
N SER A 696 -31.68 -15.50 8.61
CA SER A 696 -32.87 -15.50 7.75
C SER A 696 -33.79 -16.70 8.00
N GLU A 697 -33.57 -17.43 9.10
CA GLU A 697 -34.28 -18.68 9.47
C GLU A 697 -35.80 -18.60 9.34
N ASP A 698 -36.41 -17.50 9.80
CA ASP A 698 -37.86 -17.29 9.74
C ASP A 698 -38.44 -17.26 8.31
N SER A 699 -37.59 -17.15 7.29
CA SER A 699 -37.98 -17.11 5.87
C SER A 699 -37.47 -18.30 5.06
N TRP A 700 -36.87 -19.33 5.70
CA TRP A 700 -36.39 -20.52 5.00
C TRP A 700 -37.51 -21.32 4.33
N ALA A 701 -38.65 -21.48 5.01
CA ALA A 701 -39.84 -22.11 4.43
C ALA A 701 -40.37 -21.33 3.22
N THR A 702 -40.38 -20.00 3.30
CA THR A 702 -40.73 -19.12 2.18
C THR A 702 -39.78 -19.32 1.00
N ALA A 703 -38.48 -19.42 1.26
CA ALA A 703 -37.48 -19.63 0.22
C ALA A 703 -37.64 -20.98 -0.48
N VAL A 704 -37.88 -22.06 0.28
CA VAL A 704 -38.18 -23.38 -0.28
C VAL A 704 -39.42 -23.35 -1.15
N ARG A 705 -40.52 -22.74 -0.67
CA ARG A 705 -41.76 -22.59 -1.47
C ARG A 705 -41.59 -21.76 -2.73
N ALA A 706 -40.64 -20.82 -2.74
CA ALA A 706 -40.38 -19.95 -3.88
C ALA A 706 -39.67 -20.69 -5.03
N LEU A 707 -38.86 -21.71 -4.72
CA LEU A 707 -38.19 -22.54 -5.71
C LEU A 707 -39.19 -23.30 -6.58
N ARG A 708 -38.79 -23.59 -7.82
CA ARG A 708 -39.53 -24.45 -8.76
C ARG A 708 -39.61 -25.89 -8.24
N SER A 709 -40.54 -26.67 -8.78
CA SER A 709 -40.77 -28.08 -8.38
C SER A 709 -39.54 -28.98 -8.49
N GLU A 710 -38.67 -28.72 -9.46
CA GLU A 710 -37.39 -29.40 -9.71
C GLU A 710 -36.25 -28.95 -8.79
N GLY A 711 -36.49 -27.93 -7.95
CA GLY A 711 -35.50 -27.33 -7.07
C GLY A 711 -34.82 -26.09 -7.68
N GLY A 712 -33.62 -25.78 -7.17
CA GLY A 712 -32.85 -24.61 -7.56
C GLY A 712 -31.72 -24.29 -6.56
N MET A 713 -31.34 -23.02 -6.45
CA MET A 713 -30.28 -22.57 -5.54
C MET A 713 -30.80 -21.62 -4.46
N LEU A 714 -30.39 -21.80 -3.22
CA LEU A 714 -30.59 -20.83 -2.14
C LEU A 714 -29.25 -20.19 -1.74
N HIS A 715 -29.22 -18.87 -1.59
CA HIS A 715 -28.08 -18.15 -1.02
C HIS A 715 -28.43 -17.68 0.39
N VAL A 716 -28.01 -18.45 1.40
CA VAL A 716 -28.40 -18.23 2.81
C VAL A 716 -27.33 -17.43 3.53
N HIS A 717 -27.63 -16.19 3.92
CA HIS A 717 -26.71 -15.34 4.68
C HIS A 717 -26.85 -15.58 6.19
N GLY A 718 -25.72 -15.54 6.91
CA GLY A 718 -25.71 -15.67 8.37
C GLY A 718 -24.50 -15.03 9.05
N ASN A 719 -24.69 -14.56 10.28
CA ASN A 719 -23.62 -14.17 11.20
C ASN A 719 -23.30 -15.35 12.12
N VAL A 720 -22.10 -15.90 11.97
CA VAL A 720 -21.70 -17.16 12.58
C VAL A 720 -20.43 -16.97 13.38
N LYS A 721 -20.34 -17.61 14.56
CA LYS A 721 -19.08 -17.64 15.29
C LYS A 721 -18.04 -18.39 14.47
N ASP A 722 -16.82 -17.88 14.35
CA ASP A 722 -15.75 -18.51 13.55
C ASP A 722 -15.47 -19.98 13.95
N SER A 723 -15.60 -20.31 15.23
CA SER A 723 -15.50 -21.68 15.76
C SER A 723 -16.68 -22.61 15.44
N GLN A 724 -17.79 -22.07 14.89
CA GLN A 724 -19.05 -22.79 14.69
C GLN A 724 -19.48 -22.88 13.21
N GLU A 725 -18.59 -22.55 12.28
CA GLU A 725 -18.89 -22.56 10.84
C GLU A 725 -19.43 -23.91 10.34
N SER A 726 -18.77 -25.02 10.71
CA SER A 726 -19.21 -26.37 10.34
C SER A 726 -20.54 -26.78 10.98
N LEU A 727 -20.82 -26.32 12.20
CA LEU A 727 -22.10 -26.59 12.87
C LEU A 727 -23.24 -25.81 12.22
N TRP A 728 -23.01 -24.54 11.87
CA TRP A 728 -24.00 -23.71 11.20
C TRP A 728 -24.34 -24.23 9.81
N THR A 729 -23.34 -24.62 9.01
CA THR A 729 -23.56 -25.22 7.68
C THR A 729 -24.35 -26.52 7.76
N ALA A 730 -24.01 -27.40 8.72
CA ALA A 730 -24.78 -28.63 8.96
C ALA A 730 -26.24 -28.33 9.38
N HIS A 731 -26.45 -27.29 10.19
CA HIS A 731 -27.78 -26.85 10.59
C HIS A 731 -28.60 -26.34 9.40
N VAL A 732 -28.03 -25.45 8.58
CA VAL A 732 -28.68 -24.94 7.35
C VAL A 732 -29.07 -26.11 6.45
N LEU A 733 -28.14 -27.02 6.16
CA LEU A 733 -28.39 -28.18 5.30
C LEU A 733 -29.56 -29.03 5.82
N LYS A 734 -29.49 -29.42 7.09
CA LYS A 734 -30.51 -30.27 7.73
C LYS A 734 -31.87 -29.59 7.74
N SER A 735 -31.94 -28.33 8.11
CA SER A 735 -33.21 -27.61 8.20
C SER A 735 -33.83 -27.37 6.83
N ILE A 736 -33.05 -27.06 5.79
CA ILE A 736 -33.59 -26.92 4.44
C ILE A 736 -34.12 -28.27 3.90
N ASP A 737 -33.44 -29.39 4.17
CA ASP A 737 -33.94 -30.73 3.81
C ASP A 737 -35.25 -31.08 4.55
N GLU A 738 -35.32 -30.84 5.86
CA GLU A 738 -36.54 -31.05 6.65
C GLU A 738 -37.71 -30.18 6.16
N ILE A 739 -37.44 -28.91 5.86
CA ILE A 739 -38.44 -27.99 5.31
C ILE A 739 -38.89 -28.48 3.93
N ALA A 740 -37.97 -28.80 3.02
CA ALA A 740 -38.31 -29.30 1.68
C ALA A 740 -39.23 -30.53 1.74
N ARG A 741 -38.93 -31.50 2.62
CA ARG A 741 -39.80 -32.68 2.83
C ARG A 741 -41.17 -32.32 3.38
N SER A 742 -41.24 -31.40 4.35
CA SER A 742 -42.53 -30.98 4.92
C SER A 742 -43.40 -30.18 3.95
N GLU A 743 -42.79 -29.48 2.99
CA GLU A 743 -43.48 -28.84 1.86
C GLU A 743 -43.81 -29.82 0.71
N GLY A 744 -43.49 -31.11 0.88
CA GLY A 744 -43.84 -32.16 -0.07
C GLY A 744 -42.85 -32.37 -1.22
N HIS A 745 -41.64 -31.82 -1.12
CA HIS A 745 -40.58 -32.00 -2.12
C HIS A 745 -39.67 -33.19 -1.79
N CYS A 746 -39.35 -33.98 -2.82
CA CYS A 746 -38.32 -35.02 -2.76
C CYS A 746 -37.06 -34.50 -3.45
N TRP A 747 -36.34 -33.61 -2.78
CA TRP A 747 -35.08 -33.05 -3.29
C TRP A 747 -33.89 -33.66 -2.56
N GLU A 748 -32.81 -33.86 -3.30
CA GLU A 748 -31.47 -33.92 -2.73
C GLU A 748 -31.01 -32.50 -2.41
N VAL A 749 -30.71 -32.24 -1.14
CA VAL A 749 -30.21 -30.95 -0.67
C VAL A 749 -28.72 -31.08 -0.35
N SER A 750 -27.90 -30.17 -0.87
CA SER A 750 -26.46 -30.13 -0.64
C SER A 750 -25.94 -28.69 -0.57
N ILE A 751 -24.80 -28.48 0.09
CA ILE A 751 -24.10 -27.19 0.08
C ILE A 751 -22.99 -27.26 -0.97
N GLU A 752 -23.09 -26.45 -2.03
CA GLU A 752 -22.07 -26.38 -3.09
C GLU A 752 -20.88 -25.52 -2.68
N HIS A 753 -21.15 -24.43 -1.94
CA HIS A 753 -20.13 -23.47 -1.56
C HIS A 753 -20.49 -22.74 -0.27
N VAL A 754 -19.46 -22.35 0.48
CA VAL A 754 -19.59 -21.50 1.67
C VAL A 754 -18.67 -20.31 1.50
N GLU A 755 -19.25 -19.15 1.24
CA GLU A 755 -18.51 -17.91 1.04
C GLU A 755 -18.28 -17.20 2.37
N ARG A 756 -17.02 -16.82 2.64
CA ARG A 756 -16.63 -16.07 3.84
C ARG A 756 -16.53 -14.59 3.51
N VAL A 757 -17.68 -13.91 3.48
CA VAL A 757 -17.81 -12.53 2.99
C VAL A 757 -16.93 -11.54 3.75
N LYS A 758 -17.08 -11.48 5.08
CA LYS A 758 -16.34 -10.54 5.94
C LYS A 758 -16.38 -10.93 7.41
N TRP A 759 -15.54 -10.28 8.20
CA TRP A 759 -15.73 -10.21 9.65
C TRP A 759 -16.83 -9.20 9.97
N TYR A 760 -17.85 -9.64 10.72
CA TYR A 760 -18.95 -8.79 11.17
C TYR A 760 -18.64 -8.14 12.54
N ALA A 761 -18.11 -8.93 13.48
CA ALA A 761 -17.68 -8.49 14.81
C ALA A 761 -16.53 -9.41 15.30
N PRO A 762 -15.87 -9.13 16.44
CA PRO A 762 -14.88 -10.06 17.01
C PRO A 762 -15.46 -11.48 17.10
N HIS A 763 -14.77 -12.45 16.51
CA HIS A 763 -15.19 -13.86 16.42
C HIS A 763 -16.50 -14.14 15.68
N ILE A 764 -17.10 -13.15 15.00
CA ILE A 764 -18.33 -13.33 14.21
C ILE A 764 -18.03 -13.04 12.73
N ARG A 765 -18.22 -14.06 11.89
CA ARG A 765 -18.12 -14.01 10.42
C ARG A 765 -19.50 -13.84 9.80
N HIS A 766 -19.59 -13.02 8.75
CA HIS A 766 -20.71 -13.10 7.81
C HIS A 766 -20.37 -14.18 6.77
N LEU A 767 -21.18 -15.23 6.73
CA LEU A 767 -21.10 -16.35 5.80
C LEU A 767 -22.29 -16.35 4.84
N VAL A 768 -22.10 -16.95 3.66
CA VAL A 768 -23.17 -17.28 2.73
C VAL A 768 -23.05 -18.75 2.34
N ALA A 769 -24.07 -19.54 2.62
CA ALA A 769 -24.16 -20.92 2.16
C ALA A 769 -24.96 -20.96 0.85
N ASP A 770 -24.32 -21.47 -0.21
CA ASP A 770 -24.96 -21.73 -1.50
C ASP A 770 -25.52 -23.16 -1.45
N VAL A 771 -26.82 -23.30 -1.22
CA VAL A 771 -27.52 -24.56 -1.02
C VAL A 771 -28.22 -24.99 -2.32
N ARG A 772 -27.79 -26.09 -2.91
CA ARG A 772 -28.43 -26.73 -4.05
C ARG A 772 -29.56 -27.63 -3.57
N CYS A 773 -30.74 -27.44 -4.14
CA CYS A 773 -31.86 -28.37 -4.06
C CYS A 773 -32.11 -28.94 -5.46
N SER A 774 -32.13 -30.25 -5.63
CA SER A 774 -32.37 -30.90 -6.92
C SER A 774 -33.35 -32.05 -6.77
N SER A 775 -34.36 -32.12 -7.64
CA SER A 775 -35.21 -33.31 -7.74
C SER A 775 -34.42 -34.52 -8.18
N PHE A 776 -34.77 -35.68 -7.61
CA PHE A 776 -34.32 -36.98 -8.09
C PHE A 776 -34.76 -37.26 -9.54
#